data_AF-A0A8H4LAS8-F1
#
_entry.id   AF-A0A8H4LAS8-F1
#
_cell.length_a   1.000
_cell.length_b   1.000
_cell.length_c   1.000
_cell.angle_alpha   90.00
_cell.angle_beta   90.00
_cell.angle_gamma   90.00
#
_symmetry.space_group_name_H-M   'P 1'
#
loop_
_entity.id
_entity.type
_entity.pdbx_description
1 polymer ?
#
loop_
_entity_poly.entity_id
_entity_poly.type
_entity_poly.pdbx_seq_one_letter_code
_entity_poly.pdbx_strand_id
1 'polypeptide(L)'
;MVDYMLEKGDSVARAYLNKASHKDDSHDFCHIPTDKEFNVILYEATHAVHKDDAVMAYCVGHTRSLEIAREASNMPASEKKTEKLRLAYIYEPFAAHYLTDIFSAGHLRSPRRQMHTTHNYQMSLAGLRDVPIWDMQNRYMHDDDSATGIIVRNDRGDQWIEYGDKQFFEPQAVVNPARCMHCLTESVRGVYRVGFASTKSIGTWSDNKSWFAATKLVPQPMTAISPSSWLENWGGYDMHNPAPLCVSSGGGPDVESGWTLRKDINDHSNFGPRANGSLKNAGWTSAWPQATPQCVAVKDAKFRAGDQFPVQSDIRGLLSGGLVQIQDLNPGQAGKGLCINFWGPVEVPILDKSFSTWTLRNRLIDQTASPRLGEHVIHWMRRGSSGRGAGITGLAWAEHSDGSGDIVTKTTLYGAQDFGVSDNGDSVQLDLSKSWALQERLRTEPCVILGNLQRKDCVNLARFATGFFLAEAESQSDEKDLVVLAQIRNKGFEVGVESLLLEKRVAQFHVDGETDKAPFGFVKKFRGSSSPKDSVLLARGILGGYTVAVNFVNIDFDNTNQPRQELSSFEIKCEGISQDASILVGDGLGQGHDQVVVLASNTAVAYLNVYGSSNGNEASIHHLGGNKFSLKQEDPLFAPILTAFVPTTTAHRGLDVLQISRHQKGNSASLVFRTYLRGNTQPNKAGEDVQPYDQVKEVTWKDHLASSNPDQYYSIKWMPARYKSDSEAEYSGLLEIFSWYGVLGARLFGSSKDSWAYELVGQLPYLGQTSIGAGLGCYGDWGHGFVTWAEENEWVDINMFRRSDKQNTAAGLWGMTWDDVKRPSIRGWEVEKRPFR
;
A
#
# COMPACT_ATOMS: atom_id res chain seq x y z
N MET A 1 -44.75 16.29 -4.72
CA MET A 1 -44.27 16.82 -6.02
C MET A 1 -42.75 17.02 -6.02
N VAL A 2 -42.18 17.64 -4.97
CA VAL A 2 -40.72 17.68 -4.75
C VAL A 2 -40.11 16.28 -4.63
N ASP A 3 -40.71 15.40 -3.82
CA ASP A 3 -40.23 14.01 -3.67
C ASP A 3 -40.36 13.20 -4.97
N TYR A 4 -41.45 13.39 -5.71
CA TYR A 4 -41.67 12.77 -7.02
C TYR A 4 -40.67 13.22 -8.09
N MET A 5 -40.23 14.47 -8.07
CA MET A 5 -39.23 14.99 -9.02
C MET A 5 -37.80 14.60 -8.61
N LEU A 6 -37.50 14.51 -7.31
CA LEU A 6 -36.24 13.94 -6.80
C LEU A 6 -36.13 12.45 -7.18
N GLU A 7 -37.22 11.69 -7.01
CA GLU A 7 -37.32 10.28 -7.43
C GLU A 7 -37.11 10.11 -8.95
N LYS A 8 -37.54 11.07 -9.78
CA LYS A 8 -37.27 11.05 -11.23
C LYS A 8 -35.83 11.44 -11.59
N GLY A 9 -35.19 12.33 -10.83
CA GLY A 9 -33.74 12.59 -10.95
C GLY A 9 -32.93 11.32 -10.65
N ASP A 10 -33.28 10.63 -9.56
CA ASP A 10 -32.67 9.34 -9.18
C ASP A 10 -32.96 8.24 -10.21
N SER A 11 -34.11 8.29 -10.89
CA SER A 11 -34.47 7.37 -11.97
C SER A 11 -33.61 7.54 -13.23
N VAL A 12 -33.12 8.75 -13.54
CA VAL A 12 -32.23 8.99 -14.69
C VAL A 12 -30.84 8.44 -14.40
N ALA A 13 -30.32 8.66 -13.18
CA ALA A 13 -29.09 8.04 -12.70
C ALA A 13 -29.16 6.50 -12.72
N ARG A 14 -30.30 5.92 -12.29
CA ARG A 14 -30.56 4.47 -12.37
C ARG A 14 -30.68 3.95 -13.81
N ALA A 15 -31.25 4.73 -14.73
CA ALA A 15 -31.40 4.34 -16.14
C ALA A 15 -30.05 4.25 -16.88
N TYR A 16 -29.09 5.10 -16.51
CA TYR A 16 -27.71 5.00 -16.99
C TYR A 16 -27.04 3.69 -16.53
N LEU A 17 -27.27 3.28 -15.28
CA LEU A 17 -26.69 2.07 -14.71
C LEU A 17 -27.28 0.78 -15.33
N ASN A 18 -28.59 0.76 -15.56
CA ASN A 18 -29.30 -0.42 -16.09
C ASN A 18 -29.09 -0.66 -17.59
N LYS A 19 -28.56 0.31 -18.35
CA LYS A 19 -28.20 0.13 -19.77
C LYS A 19 -26.75 -0.30 -20.00
N ALA A 20 -25.89 -0.27 -18.98
CA ALA A 20 -24.48 -0.63 -19.10
C ALA A 20 -24.21 -2.14 -19.10
N SER A 21 -25.25 -2.99 -19.02
CA SER A 21 -25.12 -4.44 -19.04
C SER A 21 -25.41 -5.06 -20.41
N HIS A 22 -24.82 -4.58 -21.50
CA HIS A 22 -24.80 -5.34 -22.75
C HIS A 22 -23.50 -5.10 -23.51
N LYS A 23 -22.79 -6.21 -23.77
CA LYS A 23 -21.78 -6.33 -24.82
C LYS A 23 -22.47 -6.03 -26.16
N ASP A 24 -22.24 -4.84 -26.72
CA ASP A 24 -22.37 -4.68 -28.17
C ASP A 24 -21.45 -3.56 -28.66
N ASP A 25 -20.52 -3.95 -29.52
CA ASP A 25 -19.65 -3.06 -30.29
C ASP A 25 -20.50 -2.42 -31.40
N SER A 26 -21.17 -1.31 -31.10
CA SER A 26 -21.63 -0.40 -32.15
C SER A 26 -21.67 1.04 -31.64
N HIS A 27 -20.70 1.82 -32.13
CA HIS A 27 -20.76 3.28 -32.10
C HIS A 27 -21.85 3.74 -33.06
N ASP A 28 -23.10 3.84 -32.60
CA ASP A 28 -24.17 4.48 -33.37
C ASP A 28 -24.57 5.83 -32.76
N PHE A 29 -24.49 6.83 -33.64
CA PHE A 29 -24.63 8.26 -33.39
C PHE A 29 -25.99 8.63 -32.77
N CYS A 30 -25.96 9.31 -31.63
CA CYS A 30 -27.13 10.02 -31.11
C CYS A 30 -27.29 11.35 -31.86
N HIS A 31 -28.35 11.46 -32.66
CA HIS A 31 -28.67 12.64 -33.48
C HIS A 31 -29.03 13.86 -32.59
N ILE A 32 -28.36 14.99 -32.82
CA ILE A 32 -28.38 16.22 -32.00
C ILE A 32 -29.58 17.15 -32.35
N PRO A 33 -30.29 17.75 -31.37
CA PRO A 33 -31.15 18.92 -31.58
C PRO A 33 -30.33 20.22 -31.62
N THR A 34 -30.57 21.07 -32.61
CA THR A 34 -29.70 22.21 -32.95
C THR A 34 -29.90 23.44 -32.06
N ASP A 35 -28.87 23.78 -31.28
CA ASP A 35 -28.48 25.17 -30.99
C ASP A 35 -27.08 25.38 -31.63
N LYS A 36 -26.94 26.37 -32.52
CA LYS A 36 -25.78 26.51 -33.43
C LYS A 36 -24.46 26.77 -32.68
N GLU A 37 -24.51 27.38 -31.50
CA GLU A 37 -23.37 27.61 -30.60
C GLU A 37 -22.99 26.35 -29.81
N PHE A 38 -23.98 25.53 -29.43
CA PHE A 38 -23.77 24.23 -28.78
C PHE A 38 -23.02 23.26 -29.71
N ASN A 39 -23.36 23.26 -31.01
CA ASN A 39 -22.72 22.40 -32.00
C ASN A 39 -21.24 22.74 -32.28
N VAL A 40 -20.87 24.03 -32.28
CA VAL A 40 -19.46 24.42 -32.52
C VAL A 40 -18.58 24.00 -31.34
N ILE A 41 -19.06 24.19 -30.11
CA ILE A 41 -18.33 23.83 -28.90
C ILE A 41 -18.28 22.31 -28.71
N LEU A 42 -19.37 21.57 -28.97
CA LEU A 42 -19.34 20.11 -28.93
C LEU A 42 -18.42 19.53 -30.00
N TYR A 43 -18.40 20.09 -31.21
CA TYR A 43 -17.52 19.61 -32.28
C TYR A 43 -16.04 19.83 -31.94
N GLU A 44 -15.68 20.96 -31.32
CA GLU A 44 -14.31 21.21 -30.86
C GLU A 44 -13.95 20.38 -29.61
N ALA A 45 -14.89 20.18 -28.67
CA ALA A 45 -14.66 19.41 -27.44
C ALA A 45 -14.64 17.89 -27.64
N THR A 46 -15.42 17.34 -28.58
CA THR A 46 -15.45 15.89 -28.88
C THR A 46 -14.12 15.36 -29.44
N HIS A 47 -13.32 16.20 -30.07
CA HIS A 47 -12.02 15.80 -30.62
C HIS A 47 -10.86 16.01 -29.64
N ALA A 48 -11.07 16.83 -28.60
CA ALA A 48 -10.04 17.32 -27.69
C ALA A 48 -10.42 17.16 -26.21
N VAL A 49 -10.85 15.96 -25.78
CA VAL A 49 -11.17 15.74 -24.36
C VAL A 49 -9.88 15.69 -23.53
N HIS A 50 -9.40 16.87 -23.16
CA HIS A 50 -8.47 17.15 -22.08
C HIS A 50 -9.27 17.77 -20.93
N LYS A 51 -8.87 17.57 -19.66
CA LYS A 51 -9.60 18.02 -18.47
C LYS A 51 -10.22 19.42 -18.58
N ASP A 52 -9.43 20.43 -18.98
CA ASP A 52 -9.90 21.81 -19.04
C ASP A 52 -10.99 22.02 -20.11
N ASP A 53 -10.87 21.33 -21.24
CA ASP A 53 -11.84 21.36 -22.33
C ASP A 53 -13.14 20.63 -21.92
N ALA A 54 -13.04 19.50 -21.21
CA ALA A 54 -14.19 18.79 -20.65
C ALA A 54 -14.94 19.61 -19.60
N VAL A 55 -14.21 20.28 -18.69
CA VAL A 55 -14.81 21.18 -17.70
C VAL A 55 -15.51 22.35 -18.38
N MET A 56 -14.92 22.92 -19.44
CA MET A 56 -15.55 23.98 -20.23
C MET A 56 -16.84 23.49 -20.89
N ALA A 57 -16.79 22.35 -21.59
CA ALA A 57 -17.96 21.77 -22.27
C ALA A 57 -19.11 21.48 -21.29
N TYR A 58 -18.79 20.90 -20.13
CA TYR A 58 -19.75 20.74 -19.04
C TYR A 58 -20.35 22.08 -18.59
N CYS A 59 -19.51 23.10 -18.30
CA CYS A 59 -20.00 24.39 -17.80
C CYS A 59 -20.92 25.09 -18.81
N VAL A 60 -20.63 24.98 -20.10
CA VAL A 60 -21.47 25.51 -21.19
C VAL A 60 -22.82 24.80 -21.21
N GLY A 61 -22.82 23.46 -21.28
CA GLY A 61 -24.06 22.68 -21.34
C GLY A 61 -24.91 22.80 -20.07
N HIS A 62 -24.27 22.85 -18.89
CA HIS A 62 -24.97 23.03 -17.62
C HIS A 62 -25.58 24.43 -17.53
N THR A 63 -24.84 25.48 -17.92
CA THR A 63 -25.38 26.87 -18.00
C THR A 63 -26.64 26.91 -18.86
N ARG A 64 -26.59 26.29 -20.05
CA ARG A 64 -27.75 26.21 -20.95
C ARG A 64 -28.94 25.51 -20.29
N SER A 65 -28.68 24.43 -19.55
CA SER A 65 -29.72 23.71 -18.79
C SER A 65 -30.33 24.60 -17.70
N LEU A 66 -29.53 25.41 -16.99
CA LEU A 66 -30.03 26.37 -16.00
C LEU A 66 -30.91 27.45 -16.63
N GLU A 67 -30.53 27.97 -17.80
CA GLU A 67 -31.31 28.97 -18.55
C GLU A 67 -32.67 28.41 -18.97
N ILE A 68 -32.71 27.20 -19.54
CA ILE A 68 -33.96 26.54 -19.93
C ILE A 68 -34.84 26.29 -18.70
N ALA A 69 -34.25 25.91 -17.56
CA ALA A 69 -34.98 25.77 -16.30
C ALA A 69 -35.51 27.12 -15.77
N ARG A 70 -34.77 28.22 -15.99
CA ARG A 70 -35.22 29.57 -15.65
C ARG A 70 -36.39 30.01 -16.50
N GLU A 71 -36.32 29.75 -17.81
CA GLU A 71 -37.44 29.97 -18.74
C GLU A 71 -38.67 29.19 -18.28
N ALA A 72 -38.49 27.92 -17.86
CA ALA A 72 -39.56 27.10 -17.32
C ALA A 72 -40.19 27.72 -16.07
N SER A 73 -39.37 28.26 -15.15
CA SER A 73 -39.86 28.92 -13.94
C SER A 73 -40.80 30.09 -14.21
N ASN A 74 -40.51 30.84 -15.28
CA ASN A 74 -41.26 32.01 -15.72
C ASN A 74 -42.49 31.68 -16.59
N MET A 75 -42.73 30.40 -16.92
CA MET A 75 -43.91 30.01 -17.69
C MET A 75 -45.20 30.20 -16.87
N PRO A 76 -46.26 30.79 -17.45
CA PRO A 76 -47.49 31.10 -16.72
C PRO A 76 -48.36 29.87 -16.43
N ALA A 77 -48.25 28.80 -17.25
CA ALA A 77 -49.06 27.59 -17.13
C ALA A 77 -48.25 26.42 -16.56
N SER A 78 -48.81 25.69 -15.60
CA SER A 78 -48.14 24.56 -14.92
C SER A 78 -47.70 23.45 -15.89
N GLU A 79 -48.47 23.19 -16.93
CA GLU A 79 -48.15 22.18 -17.94
C GLU A 79 -46.92 22.58 -18.76
N LYS A 80 -46.91 23.79 -19.32
CA LYS A 80 -45.75 24.36 -20.04
C LYS A 80 -44.51 24.50 -19.16
N LYS A 81 -44.71 24.85 -17.88
CA LYS A 81 -43.65 24.87 -16.86
C LYS A 81 -43.01 23.49 -16.71
N THR A 82 -43.82 22.44 -16.64
CA THR A 82 -43.35 21.06 -16.50
C THR A 82 -42.65 20.57 -17.77
N GLU A 83 -43.22 20.83 -18.95
CA GLU A 83 -42.63 20.47 -20.25
C GLU A 83 -41.26 21.12 -20.45
N LYS A 84 -41.16 22.42 -20.20
CA LYS A 84 -39.91 23.17 -20.35
C LYS A 84 -38.86 22.77 -19.31
N LEU A 85 -39.28 22.44 -18.08
CA LEU A 85 -38.36 21.89 -17.07
C LEU A 85 -37.85 20.50 -17.47
N ARG A 86 -38.68 19.65 -18.08
CA ARG A 86 -38.21 18.36 -18.65
C ARG A 86 -37.18 18.59 -19.75
N LEU A 87 -37.36 19.60 -20.60
CA LEU A 87 -36.37 19.96 -21.60
C LEU A 87 -35.02 20.33 -20.97
N ALA A 88 -35.00 21.11 -19.88
CA ALA A 88 -33.77 21.40 -19.15
C ALA A 88 -33.07 20.12 -18.65
N TYR A 89 -33.84 19.15 -18.14
CA TYR A 89 -33.31 17.85 -17.75
C TYR A 89 -32.87 16.94 -18.90
N ILE A 90 -33.29 17.22 -20.15
CA ILE A 90 -32.79 16.53 -21.34
C ILE A 90 -31.45 17.12 -21.79
N TYR A 91 -31.24 18.43 -21.63
CA TYR A 91 -29.96 19.07 -21.94
C TYR A 91 -28.86 18.69 -20.96
N GLU A 92 -29.21 18.48 -19.69
CA GLU A 92 -28.25 18.16 -18.62
C GLU A 92 -27.41 16.89 -18.90
N PRO A 93 -27.96 15.75 -19.35
CA PRO A 93 -27.20 14.58 -19.77
C PRO A 93 -26.10 14.85 -20.80
N PHE A 94 -26.29 15.78 -21.74
CA PHE A 94 -25.26 16.13 -22.72
C PHE A 94 -24.08 16.85 -22.06
N ALA A 95 -24.35 17.72 -21.09
CA ALA A 95 -23.31 18.31 -20.25
C ALA A 95 -22.65 17.25 -19.37
N ALA A 96 -23.46 16.35 -18.81
CA ALA A 96 -23.03 15.31 -17.89
C ALA A 96 -22.08 14.30 -18.52
N HIS A 97 -22.15 14.04 -19.84
CA HIS A 97 -21.15 13.23 -20.55
C HIS A 97 -19.72 13.75 -20.32
N TYR A 98 -19.50 15.05 -20.55
CA TYR A 98 -18.20 15.67 -20.27
C TYR A 98 -17.89 15.71 -18.78
N LEU A 99 -18.90 15.82 -17.91
CA LEU A 99 -18.69 15.74 -16.47
C LEU A 99 -18.16 14.36 -16.05
N THR A 100 -18.72 13.28 -16.60
CA THR A 100 -18.29 11.91 -16.29
C THR A 100 -16.93 11.58 -16.87
N ASP A 101 -16.58 12.12 -18.04
CA ASP A 101 -15.25 11.93 -18.63
C ASP A 101 -14.14 12.46 -17.71
N ILE A 102 -14.43 13.49 -16.89
CA ILE A 102 -13.47 14.03 -15.93
C ILE A 102 -13.21 13.05 -14.76
N PHE A 103 -14.07 12.06 -14.53
CA PHE A 103 -13.87 10.99 -13.53
C PHE A 103 -13.16 9.76 -14.12
N SER A 104 -12.38 9.96 -15.18
CA SER A 104 -11.55 8.92 -15.77
C SER A 104 -10.11 9.42 -15.90
N ALA A 105 -9.20 8.72 -15.23
CA ALA A 105 -7.80 9.11 -15.08
C ALA A 105 -7.10 9.39 -16.42
N GLY A 106 -7.46 8.64 -17.47
CA GLY A 106 -6.96 8.82 -18.82
C GLY A 106 -7.26 10.20 -19.41
N HIS A 107 -8.39 10.83 -19.07
CA HIS A 107 -8.76 12.18 -19.55
C HIS A 107 -8.19 13.31 -18.69
N LEU A 108 -7.76 13.01 -17.46
CA LEU A 108 -7.20 14.01 -16.55
C LEU A 108 -5.79 14.46 -16.92
N ARG A 109 -4.90 13.53 -17.28
CA ARG A 109 -3.48 13.83 -17.50
C ARG A 109 -3.01 13.68 -18.94
N SER A 110 -3.72 12.95 -19.78
CA SER A 110 -3.28 12.76 -21.17
C SER A 110 -3.27 14.10 -21.91
N PRO A 111 -2.11 14.53 -22.48
CA PRO A 111 -1.97 15.82 -23.13
C PRO A 111 -2.49 15.76 -24.58
N ARG A 112 -3.76 15.37 -24.74
CA ARG A 112 -4.38 15.07 -26.04
C ARG A 112 -4.27 16.24 -27.01
N ARG A 113 -4.52 17.46 -26.53
CA ARG A 113 -4.42 18.68 -27.35
C ARG A 113 -2.99 18.92 -27.86
N GLN A 114 -1.98 18.61 -27.04
CA GLN A 114 -0.57 18.80 -27.38
C GLN A 114 0.00 17.64 -28.20
N MET A 115 -0.62 16.47 -28.17
CA MET A 115 -0.23 15.29 -28.95
C MET A 115 -0.97 15.14 -30.27
N HIS A 116 -2.03 15.91 -30.47
CA HIS A 116 -2.82 15.84 -31.68
C HIS A 116 -2.08 16.47 -32.86
N THR A 117 -1.96 15.72 -33.94
CA THR A 117 -1.41 16.25 -35.19
C THR A 117 -2.53 16.63 -36.14
N THR A 118 -2.41 17.80 -36.73
CA THR A 118 -3.35 18.32 -37.73
C THR A 118 -3.13 17.71 -39.12
N HIS A 119 -2.11 16.87 -39.30
CA HIS A 119 -1.79 16.22 -40.56
C HIS A 119 -2.63 14.95 -40.79
N ASN A 120 -3.91 15.13 -41.16
CA ASN A 120 -4.89 14.04 -41.33
C ASN A 120 -4.38 12.86 -42.16
N TYR A 121 -3.67 13.11 -43.27
CA TYR A 121 -3.11 12.04 -44.12
C TYR A 121 -2.09 11.17 -43.36
N GLN A 122 -1.18 11.80 -42.61
CA GLN A 122 -0.19 11.11 -41.81
C GLN A 122 -0.85 10.28 -40.71
N MET A 123 -1.93 10.80 -40.09
CA MET A 123 -2.70 10.06 -39.09
C MET A 123 -3.47 8.89 -39.65
N SER A 124 -4.14 9.06 -40.79
CA SER A 124 -4.83 7.95 -41.45
C SER A 124 -3.87 6.82 -41.79
N LEU A 125 -2.68 7.15 -42.31
CA LEU A 125 -1.66 6.14 -42.61
C LEU A 125 -1.04 5.51 -41.36
N ALA A 126 -0.79 6.30 -40.31
CA ALA A 126 -0.29 5.78 -39.04
C ALA A 126 -1.31 4.81 -38.42
N GLY A 127 -2.60 5.15 -38.43
CA GLY A 127 -3.67 4.30 -37.90
C GLY A 127 -3.83 2.97 -38.62
N LEU A 128 -3.70 2.95 -39.96
CA LEU A 128 -3.81 1.72 -40.76
C LEU A 128 -2.76 0.65 -40.43
N ARG A 129 -1.61 1.04 -39.86
CA ARG A 129 -0.51 0.13 -39.50
C ARG A 129 -0.15 0.18 -38.02
N ASP A 130 -0.99 0.82 -37.20
CA ASP A 130 -0.74 1.03 -35.78
C ASP A 130 0.66 1.61 -35.49
N VAL A 131 1.08 2.59 -36.30
CA VAL A 131 2.37 3.26 -36.14
C VAL A 131 2.30 4.13 -34.88
N PRO A 132 3.15 3.90 -33.87
CA PRO A 132 2.98 4.48 -32.54
C PRO A 132 3.48 5.93 -32.47
N ILE A 133 2.84 6.86 -33.17
CA ILE A 133 3.15 8.30 -33.15
C ILE A 133 1.89 9.11 -32.78
N TRP A 134 2.08 10.34 -32.27
CA TRP A 134 1.00 11.30 -32.00
C TRP A 134 -0.17 10.74 -31.18
N ASP A 135 -1.39 10.72 -31.74
CA ASP A 135 -2.61 10.25 -31.05
C ASP A 135 -2.50 8.81 -30.52
N MET A 136 -1.69 7.94 -31.15
CA MET A 136 -1.44 6.60 -30.62
C MET A 136 -0.67 6.63 -29.31
N GLN A 137 0.35 7.50 -29.19
CA GLN A 137 1.09 7.68 -27.93
C GLN A 137 0.19 8.28 -26.84
N ASN A 138 -0.70 9.20 -27.21
CA ASN A 138 -1.71 9.72 -26.31
C ASN A 138 -2.64 8.61 -25.80
N ARG A 139 -3.11 7.74 -26.69
CA ARG A 139 -3.92 6.58 -26.31
C ARG A 139 -3.17 5.65 -25.34
N TYR A 140 -1.87 5.50 -25.50
CA TYR A 140 -1.08 4.64 -24.61
C TYR A 140 -0.99 5.21 -23.19
N MET A 141 -0.78 6.52 -23.05
CA MET A 141 -0.83 7.19 -21.75
C MET A 141 -2.23 7.15 -21.15
N HIS A 142 -3.25 7.40 -21.98
CA HIS A 142 -4.65 7.30 -21.58
C HIS A 142 -4.98 5.91 -20.99
N ASP A 143 -4.60 4.84 -21.71
CA ASP A 143 -4.89 3.48 -21.27
C ASP A 143 -4.05 3.08 -20.04
N ASP A 144 -2.81 3.56 -19.91
CA ASP A 144 -1.94 3.31 -18.74
C ASP A 144 -2.51 3.96 -17.47
N ASP A 145 -2.86 5.24 -17.54
CA ASP A 145 -3.51 5.97 -16.44
C ASP A 145 -4.86 5.37 -16.09
N SER A 146 -5.61 4.94 -17.11
CA SER A 146 -6.89 4.28 -16.90
C SER A 146 -6.75 2.95 -16.16
N ALA A 147 -5.71 2.17 -16.48
CA ALA A 147 -5.46 0.85 -15.89
C ALA A 147 -4.95 0.92 -14.45
N THR A 148 -3.95 1.78 -14.22
CA THR A 148 -3.22 1.84 -12.94
C THR A 148 -3.85 2.80 -11.94
N GLY A 149 -4.61 3.78 -12.43
CA GLY A 149 -5.27 4.80 -11.64
C GLY A 149 -4.32 5.87 -11.11
N ILE A 150 -4.83 7.06 -10.79
CA ILE A 150 -4.05 8.18 -10.25
C ILE A 150 -4.71 8.72 -8.98
N ILE A 151 -3.91 9.30 -8.09
CA ILE A 151 -4.43 9.96 -6.90
C ILE A 151 -4.97 11.33 -7.31
N VAL A 152 -6.22 11.56 -6.96
CA VAL A 152 -6.93 12.81 -7.24
C VAL A 152 -7.43 13.45 -5.96
N ARG A 153 -7.67 14.76 -6.05
CA ARG A 153 -8.27 15.59 -5.01
C ARG A 153 -9.27 16.56 -5.64
N ASN A 154 -10.37 16.82 -4.97
CA ASN A 154 -11.32 17.87 -5.39
C ASN A 154 -11.11 19.20 -4.62
N ASP A 155 -11.86 20.26 -4.99
CA ASP A 155 -11.80 21.57 -4.32
C ASP A 155 -12.19 21.50 -2.82
N ARG A 156 -12.95 20.48 -2.40
CA ARG A 156 -13.29 20.25 -0.98
C ARG A 156 -12.14 19.63 -0.17
N GLY A 157 -11.13 19.10 -0.83
CA GLY A 157 -10.02 18.41 -0.19
C GLY A 157 -10.19 16.90 -0.03
N ASP A 158 -11.29 16.33 -0.53
CA ASP A 158 -11.46 14.88 -0.59
C ASP A 158 -10.39 14.28 -1.49
N GLN A 159 -9.85 13.12 -1.10
CA GLN A 159 -8.84 12.39 -1.87
C GLN A 159 -9.32 10.97 -2.14
N TRP A 160 -8.99 10.44 -3.31
CA TRP A 160 -9.23 9.04 -3.69
C TRP A 160 -8.33 8.65 -4.86
N ILE A 161 -8.38 7.37 -5.24
CA ILE A 161 -7.76 6.88 -6.47
C ILE A 161 -8.82 6.83 -7.56
N GLU A 162 -8.53 7.52 -8.65
CA GLU A 162 -9.35 7.52 -9.85
C GLU A 162 -8.76 6.57 -10.88
N TYR A 163 -9.58 5.67 -11.40
CA TYR A 163 -9.24 4.78 -12.51
C TYR A 163 -10.02 5.23 -13.76
N GLY A 164 -9.71 4.65 -14.93
CA GLY A 164 -10.33 5.09 -16.19
C GLY A 164 -11.45 4.19 -16.70
N ASP A 165 -11.84 4.42 -17.95
CA ASP A 165 -13.06 3.91 -18.57
C ASP A 165 -13.21 2.39 -18.47
N LYS A 166 -12.14 1.64 -18.74
CA LYS A 166 -12.11 0.16 -18.70
C LYS A 166 -12.09 -0.42 -17.29
N GLN A 167 -12.02 0.43 -16.26
CA GLN A 167 -11.89 0.06 -14.86
C GLN A 167 -13.05 0.57 -14.01
N PHE A 168 -13.99 1.32 -14.60
CA PHE A 168 -15.05 2.01 -13.86
C PHE A 168 -15.91 1.07 -12.99
N PHE A 169 -16.12 -0.17 -13.42
CA PHE A 169 -16.90 -1.18 -12.69
C PHE A 169 -16.05 -2.20 -11.95
N GLU A 170 -14.73 -2.04 -11.95
CA GLU A 170 -13.83 -2.97 -11.28
C GLU A 170 -13.82 -2.75 -9.76
N PRO A 171 -13.52 -3.79 -8.96
CA PRO A 171 -13.61 -3.73 -7.50
C PRO A 171 -12.74 -2.66 -6.84
N GLN A 172 -11.55 -2.39 -7.41
CA GLN A 172 -10.65 -1.35 -6.89
C GLN A 172 -11.18 0.08 -7.13
N ALA A 173 -12.03 0.26 -8.14
CA ALA A 173 -12.46 1.59 -8.58
C ALA A 173 -13.68 2.11 -7.84
N VAL A 174 -14.39 1.29 -7.05
CA VAL A 174 -15.74 1.55 -6.50
C VAL A 174 -15.93 2.93 -5.84
N VAL A 175 -14.91 3.51 -5.19
CA VAL A 175 -14.99 4.88 -4.64
C VAL A 175 -15.20 5.93 -5.73
N ASN A 176 -14.60 5.76 -6.91
CA ASN A 176 -14.66 6.69 -8.02
C ASN A 176 -16.08 6.81 -8.62
N PRO A 177 -16.80 5.71 -8.96
CA PRO A 177 -18.22 5.79 -9.32
C PRO A 177 -19.10 6.44 -8.25
N ALA A 178 -18.87 6.20 -6.97
CA ALA A 178 -19.63 6.84 -5.90
C ALA A 178 -19.45 8.37 -5.90
N ARG A 179 -18.20 8.83 -6.07
CA ARG A 179 -17.86 10.26 -6.19
C ARG A 179 -18.45 10.87 -7.47
N CYS A 180 -18.33 10.18 -8.60
CA CYS A 180 -18.92 10.58 -9.88
C CYS A 180 -20.44 10.72 -9.78
N MET A 181 -21.13 9.74 -9.18
CA MET A 181 -22.57 9.76 -8.95
C MET A 181 -23.01 10.93 -8.06
N HIS A 182 -22.25 11.22 -7.00
CA HIS A 182 -22.52 12.38 -6.16
C HIS A 182 -22.36 13.70 -6.92
N CYS A 183 -21.32 13.82 -7.74
CA CYS A 183 -21.09 14.98 -8.60
C CYS A 183 -22.23 15.19 -9.60
N LEU A 184 -22.66 14.13 -10.29
CA LEU A 184 -23.82 14.14 -11.19
C LEU A 184 -25.10 14.55 -10.46
N THR A 185 -25.33 14.01 -9.26
CA THR A 185 -26.48 14.34 -8.44
C THR A 185 -26.53 15.83 -8.10
N GLU A 186 -25.40 16.42 -7.71
CA GLU A 186 -25.32 17.85 -7.43
C GLU A 186 -25.50 18.71 -8.69
N SER A 187 -25.03 18.23 -9.85
CA SER A 187 -25.28 18.87 -11.14
C SER A 187 -26.78 18.92 -11.47
N VAL A 188 -27.45 17.77 -11.45
CA VAL A 188 -28.90 17.65 -11.72
C VAL A 188 -29.73 18.45 -10.70
N ARG A 189 -29.34 18.45 -9.42
CA ARG A 189 -29.97 19.29 -8.38
C ARG A 189 -29.81 20.79 -8.67
N GLY A 190 -28.68 21.20 -9.25
CA GLY A 190 -28.41 22.56 -9.69
C GLY A 190 -29.46 23.08 -10.68
N VAL A 191 -29.88 22.25 -11.64
CA VAL A 191 -30.92 22.59 -12.64
C VAL A 191 -32.21 23.05 -11.96
N TYR A 192 -32.66 22.32 -10.95
CA TYR A 192 -33.85 22.70 -10.20
C TYR A 192 -33.58 23.85 -9.21
N ARG A 193 -32.60 23.69 -8.32
CA ARG A 193 -32.38 24.61 -7.21
C ARG A 193 -31.99 26.01 -7.69
N VAL A 194 -31.12 26.09 -8.70
CA VAL A 194 -30.61 27.36 -9.23
C VAL A 194 -31.39 27.82 -10.45
N GLY A 195 -31.57 26.93 -11.43
CA GLY A 195 -32.25 27.26 -12.68
C GLY A 195 -33.73 27.58 -12.46
N PHE A 196 -34.46 26.66 -11.83
CA PHE A 196 -35.91 26.74 -11.68
C PHE A 196 -36.41 27.48 -10.44
N ALA A 197 -35.86 27.18 -9.25
CA ALA A 197 -36.44 27.59 -7.97
C ALA A 197 -35.85 28.89 -7.38
N SER A 198 -34.67 29.32 -7.84
CA SER A 198 -33.94 30.47 -7.29
C SER A 198 -34.17 31.74 -8.11
N THR A 199 -33.75 32.90 -7.59
CA THR A 199 -33.63 34.19 -8.28
C THR A 199 -32.18 34.54 -8.64
N LYS A 200 -31.22 33.65 -8.34
CA LYS A 200 -29.80 33.85 -8.68
C LYS A 200 -29.64 34.14 -10.18
N SER A 201 -28.88 35.18 -10.51
CA SER A 201 -28.52 35.53 -11.88
C SER A 201 -27.66 34.43 -12.49
N ILE A 202 -27.99 34.04 -13.73
CA ILE A 202 -27.24 33.09 -14.55
C ILE A 202 -26.47 33.95 -15.55
N GLY A 203 -25.16 34.05 -15.38
CA GLY A 203 -24.27 34.77 -16.28
C GLY A 203 -23.73 33.85 -17.37
N THR A 204 -22.56 34.19 -17.92
CA THR A 204 -21.86 33.31 -18.86
C THR A 204 -21.34 32.05 -18.16
N TRP A 205 -21.05 30.99 -18.92
CA TRP A 205 -20.50 29.76 -18.36
C TRP A 205 -19.22 30.00 -17.53
N SER A 206 -18.38 30.97 -17.93
CA SER A 206 -17.14 31.32 -17.23
C SER A 206 -17.42 31.97 -15.87
N ASP A 207 -18.43 32.85 -15.80
CA ASP A 207 -18.86 33.44 -14.53
C ASP A 207 -19.45 32.37 -13.60
N ASN A 208 -20.18 31.43 -14.20
CA ASN A 208 -20.95 30.43 -13.48
C ASN A 208 -20.09 29.29 -12.90
N LYS A 209 -19.02 28.91 -13.61
CA LYS A 209 -18.10 27.80 -13.24
C LYS A 209 -17.66 27.85 -11.78
N SER A 210 -17.39 29.04 -11.25
CA SER A 210 -16.85 29.24 -9.89
C SER A 210 -17.78 28.78 -8.78
N TRP A 211 -19.10 28.81 -9.02
CA TRP A 211 -20.12 28.54 -8.00
C TRP A 211 -20.98 27.30 -8.28
N PHE A 212 -20.78 26.60 -9.40
CA PHE A 212 -21.41 25.30 -9.63
C PHE A 212 -21.02 24.31 -8.53
N ALA A 213 -22.00 23.62 -7.95
CA ALA A 213 -21.73 22.65 -6.89
C ALA A 213 -20.91 21.47 -7.40
N ALA A 214 -21.19 20.99 -8.61
CA ALA A 214 -20.48 19.89 -9.26
C ALA A 214 -19.00 20.21 -9.52
N THR A 215 -18.66 21.45 -9.93
CA THR A 215 -17.25 21.81 -10.19
C THR A 215 -16.37 21.76 -8.93
N LYS A 216 -16.97 21.84 -7.73
CA LYS A 216 -16.27 21.64 -6.45
C LYS A 216 -15.98 20.18 -6.11
N LEU A 217 -16.66 19.26 -6.80
CA LEU A 217 -16.55 17.81 -6.60
C LEU A 217 -15.69 17.13 -7.66
N VAL A 218 -15.45 17.83 -8.77
CA VAL A 218 -14.63 17.35 -9.89
C VAL A 218 -13.21 17.02 -9.40
N PRO A 219 -12.68 15.85 -9.78
CA PRO A 219 -11.31 15.46 -9.47
C PRO A 219 -10.28 16.34 -10.15
N GLN A 220 -9.16 16.49 -9.47
CA GLN A 220 -7.94 17.06 -10.02
C GLN A 220 -6.79 16.14 -9.62
N PRO A 221 -5.85 15.82 -10.53
CA PRO A 221 -4.65 15.09 -10.13
C PRO A 221 -4.01 15.78 -8.94
N MET A 222 -3.66 15.00 -7.90
CA MET A 222 -2.92 15.51 -6.74
C MET A 222 -1.50 15.86 -7.16
N THR A 223 -1.36 16.98 -7.85
CA THR A 223 -0.08 17.65 -8.04
C THR A 223 0.30 18.32 -6.73
N ALA A 224 1.59 18.31 -6.38
CA ALA A 224 2.08 18.91 -5.15
C ALA A 224 1.77 20.42 -5.15
N ILE A 225 0.73 20.81 -4.42
CA ILE A 225 0.39 22.14 -3.86
C ILE A 225 0.84 23.38 -4.68
N SER A 226 -0.16 24.19 -5.07
CA SER A 226 -0.10 25.56 -5.63
C SER A 226 -0.02 25.64 -7.16
N PRO A 227 -0.64 26.65 -7.81
CA PRO A 227 -0.54 26.90 -9.27
C PRO A 227 0.86 27.39 -9.71
N SER A 228 1.93 26.87 -9.09
CA SER A 228 3.30 27.08 -9.55
C SER A 228 3.60 26.16 -10.73
N SER A 229 4.32 26.69 -11.72
CA SER A 229 4.78 25.96 -12.88
C SER A 229 5.68 24.79 -12.44
N TRP A 230 5.12 23.59 -12.48
CA TRP A 230 5.75 22.27 -12.33
C TRP A 230 7.13 22.11 -13.04
N LEU A 231 7.43 22.93 -14.05
CA LEU A 231 8.74 23.04 -14.70
C LEU A 231 9.84 23.61 -13.78
N GLU A 232 9.53 24.65 -13.00
CA GLU A 232 10.55 25.45 -12.30
C GLU A 232 10.98 24.84 -10.96
N ASN A 233 10.07 24.16 -10.24
CA ASN A 233 10.34 23.68 -8.89
C ASN A 233 10.89 22.24 -8.83
N TRP A 234 10.60 21.41 -9.83
CA TRP A 234 10.85 19.96 -9.77
C TRP A 234 11.32 19.33 -11.10
N GLY A 235 11.69 20.15 -12.09
CA GLY A 235 12.23 19.64 -13.36
C GLY A 235 11.24 18.82 -14.19
N GLY A 236 9.93 18.98 -13.98
CA GLY A 236 8.91 18.33 -14.80
C GLY A 236 8.28 17.04 -14.24
N TYR A 237 8.37 16.81 -12.92
CA TYR A 237 8.03 15.53 -12.27
C TYR A 237 6.74 15.61 -11.44
N ASP A 238 5.73 14.78 -11.75
CA ASP A 238 4.56 14.56 -10.86
C ASP A 238 4.94 13.53 -9.79
N MET A 239 5.57 13.99 -8.70
CA MET A 239 6.07 13.08 -7.67
C MET A 239 4.98 12.26 -6.96
N HIS A 240 3.73 12.72 -7.01
CA HIS A 240 2.63 12.07 -6.33
C HIS A 240 1.91 11.04 -7.21
N ASN A 241 1.91 11.26 -8.53
CA ASN A 241 1.51 10.28 -9.54
C ASN A 241 2.68 10.05 -10.50
N PRO A 242 3.76 9.39 -10.04
CA PRO A 242 5.07 9.36 -10.70
C PRO A 242 5.09 8.83 -12.14
N ALA A 243 4.00 8.28 -12.65
CA ALA A 243 3.98 7.45 -13.83
C ALA A 243 3.33 8.04 -15.12
N PRO A 244 3.55 9.29 -15.55
CA PRO A 244 3.28 9.63 -16.94
C PRO A 244 4.25 8.90 -17.88
N LEU A 245 3.74 8.19 -18.89
CA LEU A 245 4.55 7.65 -19.99
C LEU A 245 5.35 8.75 -20.70
N CYS A 246 4.75 9.92 -20.86
CA CYS A 246 5.29 11.07 -21.59
C CYS A 246 4.94 12.41 -20.90
N VAL A 247 5.81 13.42 -21.03
CA VAL A 247 5.56 14.81 -20.56
C VAL A 247 6.01 15.80 -21.64
N SER A 248 5.21 16.85 -21.86
CA SER A 248 5.50 17.96 -22.79
C SER A 248 6.15 19.14 -22.07
N SER A 249 7.35 19.55 -22.48
CA SER A 249 8.11 20.63 -21.85
C SER A 249 7.76 22.05 -22.34
N GLY A 250 6.67 22.25 -23.10
CA GLY A 250 6.30 23.57 -23.61
C GLY A 250 4.79 23.81 -23.70
N GLY A 251 4.37 25.04 -23.39
CA GLY A 251 2.97 25.48 -23.33
C GLY A 251 2.33 25.76 -24.69
N GLY A 252 2.52 24.89 -25.68
CA GLY A 252 1.95 25.04 -27.02
C GLY A 252 1.37 23.73 -27.56
N PRO A 253 0.38 23.79 -28.47
CA PRO A 253 -0.24 22.61 -29.07
C PRO A 253 0.66 21.85 -30.07
N ASP A 254 1.92 22.25 -30.25
CA ASP A 254 2.79 21.71 -31.31
C ASP A 254 4.29 21.78 -30.94
N VAL A 255 4.66 21.41 -29.70
CA VAL A 255 6.08 21.44 -29.29
C VAL A 255 6.80 20.20 -29.81
N GLU A 256 7.23 20.34 -31.05
CA GLU A 256 7.95 19.41 -31.91
C GLU A 256 9.26 18.80 -31.34
N SER A 257 9.77 19.29 -30.20
CA SER A 257 11.09 18.91 -29.66
C SER A 257 11.14 18.71 -28.13
N GLY A 258 9.98 18.73 -27.45
CA GLY A 258 9.90 18.85 -25.98
C GLY A 258 9.36 17.62 -25.22
N TRP A 259 9.52 16.40 -25.75
CA TRP A 259 8.92 15.22 -25.12
C TRP A 259 9.94 14.39 -24.36
N THR A 260 9.56 14.00 -23.13
CA THR A 260 10.37 13.08 -22.32
C THR A 260 9.54 11.87 -21.91
N LEU A 261 10.17 10.70 -21.90
CA LEU A 261 9.55 9.41 -21.57
C LEU A 261 10.01 8.90 -20.22
N ARG A 262 9.18 8.08 -19.58
CA ARG A 262 9.56 7.36 -18.35
C ARG A 262 10.87 6.60 -18.56
N LYS A 263 11.76 6.62 -17.56
CA LYS A 263 13.07 5.94 -17.63
C LYS A 263 12.94 4.43 -17.83
N ASP A 264 12.04 3.79 -17.09
CA ASP A 264 11.64 2.41 -17.32
C ASP A 264 10.14 2.32 -17.59
N ILE A 265 9.79 2.01 -18.84
CA ILE A 265 8.39 1.88 -19.29
C ILE A 265 7.67 0.71 -18.59
N ASN A 266 8.40 -0.26 -18.02
CA ASN A 266 7.82 -1.40 -17.31
C ASN A 266 7.96 -1.31 -15.77
N ASP A 267 8.52 -0.25 -15.20
CA ASP A 267 8.57 -0.09 -13.74
C ASP A 267 8.12 1.32 -13.32
N HIS A 268 6.90 1.39 -12.79
CA HIS A 268 6.25 2.62 -12.33
C HIS A 268 6.94 3.28 -11.13
N SER A 269 7.87 2.59 -10.48
CA SER A 269 8.60 3.09 -9.32
C SER A 269 9.97 3.68 -9.66
N ASN A 270 10.40 3.65 -10.93
CA ASN A 270 11.70 4.18 -11.36
C ASN A 270 11.65 5.68 -11.65
N PHE A 271 12.06 6.49 -10.66
CA PHE A 271 12.05 7.97 -10.75
C PHE A 271 13.35 8.57 -11.25
N GLY A 272 14.21 7.75 -11.85
CA GLY A 272 15.39 8.29 -12.51
C GLY A 272 15.03 9.29 -13.62
N PRO A 273 16.01 10.09 -14.08
CA PRO A 273 15.79 11.07 -15.12
C PRO A 273 15.10 10.46 -16.35
N ARG A 274 14.10 11.17 -16.87
CA ARG A 274 13.35 10.76 -18.06
C ARG A 274 14.26 10.74 -19.28
N ALA A 275 13.97 9.84 -20.22
CA ALA A 275 14.67 9.78 -21.50
C ALA A 275 14.08 10.80 -22.47
N ASN A 276 14.92 11.48 -23.25
CA ASN A 276 14.43 12.32 -24.35
C ASN A 276 13.74 11.44 -25.39
N GLY A 277 12.52 11.82 -25.75
CA GLY A 277 11.70 11.16 -26.76
C GLY A 277 11.39 12.10 -27.92
N SER A 278 10.86 11.53 -29.00
CA SER A 278 10.26 12.31 -30.06
C SER A 278 9.03 11.56 -30.57
N LEU A 279 7.90 12.26 -30.57
CA LEU A 279 6.64 11.78 -31.10
C LEU A 279 6.55 11.95 -32.63
N LYS A 280 7.56 12.57 -33.24
CA LYS A 280 7.61 12.77 -34.68
C LYS A 280 7.83 11.46 -35.42
N ASN A 281 7.42 11.49 -36.67
CA ASN A 281 7.85 10.51 -37.64
C ASN A 281 9.39 10.57 -37.82
N ALA A 282 10.06 9.43 -37.66
CA ALA A 282 11.51 9.28 -37.86
C ALA A 282 11.92 9.23 -39.35
N GLY A 283 10.98 9.04 -40.27
CA GLY A 283 11.23 8.96 -41.70
C GLY A 283 10.07 8.37 -42.52
N TRP A 284 10.22 8.28 -43.83
CA TRP A 284 9.21 7.65 -44.68
C TRP A 284 9.83 6.45 -45.38
N THR A 285 9.16 5.30 -45.30
CA THR A 285 9.42 4.18 -46.21
C THR A 285 8.23 3.99 -47.11
N SER A 286 8.44 4.16 -48.42
CA SER A 286 7.51 3.71 -49.48
C SER A 286 6.03 3.89 -49.10
N ALA A 287 5.65 5.15 -48.83
CA ALA A 287 4.30 5.64 -48.47
C ALA A 287 3.82 5.56 -47.01
N TRP A 288 4.65 5.15 -46.03
CA TRP A 288 4.23 5.05 -44.62
C TRP A 288 5.12 5.84 -43.66
N PRO A 289 4.53 6.45 -42.61
CA PRO A 289 5.31 7.06 -41.54
C PRO A 289 6.01 5.96 -40.69
N GLN A 290 7.18 6.29 -40.14
CA GLN A 290 7.95 5.45 -39.24
C GLN A 290 8.02 6.03 -37.82
N ALA A 291 7.84 5.18 -36.82
CA ALA A 291 8.02 5.61 -35.43
C ALA A 291 9.50 5.65 -35.05
N THR A 292 9.85 6.53 -34.11
CA THR A 292 11.15 6.50 -33.44
C THR A 292 11.30 5.21 -32.61
N PRO A 293 12.53 4.73 -32.34
CA PRO A 293 12.74 3.54 -31.51
C PRO A 293 12.07 3.65 -30.12
N GLN A 294 12.04 4.85 -29.55
CA GLN A 294 11.41 5.11 -28.26
C GLN A 294 9.89 4.92 -28.32
N CYS A 295 9.26 5.43 -29.37
CA CYS A 295 7.82 5.24 -29.61
C CYS A 295 7.46 3.76 -29.80
N VAL A 296 8.31 3.01 -30.50
CA VAL A 296 8.16 1.55 -30.66
C VAL A 296 8.33 0.84 -29.31
N ALA A 297 9.32 1.23 -28.50
CA ALA A 297 9.52 0.65 -27.17
C ALA A 297 8.31 0.85 -26.24
N VAL A 298 7.61 1.98 -26.34
CA VAL A 298 6.34 2.19 -25.62
C VAL A 298 5.25 1.27 -26.15
N LYS A 299 5.15 1.07 -27.48
CA LYS A 299 4.20 0.10 -28.08
C LYS A 299 4.43 -1.31 -27.58
N ASP A 300 5.69 -1.73 -27.55
CA ASP A 300 6.10 -3.11 -27.28
C ASP A 300 6.44 -3.37 -25.80
N ALA A 301 6.08 -2.43 -24.92
CA ALA A 301 6.26 -2.59 -23.48
C ALA A 301 5.51 -3.81 -22.95
N LYS A 302 6.18 -4.64 -22.13
CA LYS A 302 5.58 -5.84 -21.52
C LYS A 302 4.33 -5.51 -20.72
N PHE A 303 4.37 -4.42 -19.96
CA PHE A 303 3.21 -3.93 -19.20
C PHE A 303 1.96 -3.78 -20.06
N ARG A 304 2.11 -3.37 -21.32
CA ARG A 304 1.01 -3.08 -22.24
C ARG A 304 0.47 -4.31 -22.99
N ALA A 305 1.02 -5.49 -22.72
CA ALA A 305 0.48 -6.74 -23.24
C ALA A 305 -0.81 -7.15 -22.46
N GLY A 306 -1.09 -8.45 -22.35
CA GLY A 306 -2.27 -8.96 -21.63
C GLY A 306 -2.29 -8.64 -20.13
N ASP A 307 -1.23 -8.04 -19.59
CA ASP A 307 -1.06 -7.71 -18.18
C ASP A 307 -1.46 -6.26 -17.83
N GLN A 308 -1.78 -5.41 -18.81
CA GLN A 308 -2.18 -4.03 -18.51
C GLN A 308 -3.47 -3.97 -17.69
N PHE A 309 -4.38 -4.92 -17.90
CA PHE A 309 -5.65 -5.03 -17.21
C PHE A 309 -5.77 -6.42 -16.60
N PRO A 310 -5.12 -6.67 -15.44
CA PRO A 310 -5.14 -7.96 -14.78
C PRO A 310 -6.54 -8.33 -14.34
N VAL A 311 -6.75 -9.63 -14.13
CA VAL A 311 -7.96 -10.13 -13.47
C VAL A 311 -8.00 -9.62 -12.03
N GLN A 312 -9.12 -8.99 -11.66
CA GLN A 312 -9.40 -8.46 -10.33
C GLN A 312 -10.56 -9.19 -9.70
N SER A 313 -10.61 -9.21 -8.38
CA SER A 313 -11.74 -9.74 -7.64
C SER A 313 -11.94 -8.99 -6.34
N ASP A 314 -13.20 -8.76 -5.99
CA ASP A 314 -13.60 -8.11 -4.74
C ASP A 314 -12.89 -8.74 -3.54
N ILE A 315 -12.29 -7.92 -2.67
CA ILE A 315 -11.89 -8.37 -1.33
C ILE A 315 -13.12 -8.23 -0.41
N ARG A 316 -14.06 -9.16 -0.53
CA ARG A 316 -15.35 -9.09 0.16
C ARG A 316 -15.20 -9.23 1.67
N GLY A 317 -15.95 -8.40 2.39
CA GLY A 317 -16.11 -8.50 3.84
C GLY A 317 -14.84 -8.23 4.64
N LEU A 318 -13.82 -7.60 4.06
CA LEU A 318 -12.60 -7.24 4.78
C LEU A 318 -12.93 -6.27 5.92
N LEU A 319 -12.70 -6.69 7.15
CA LEU A 319 -13.00 -5.91 8.36
C LEU A 319 -11.77 -5.11 8.84
N SER A 320 -10.57 -5.65 8.63
CA SER A 320 -9.30 -5.01 9.01
C SER A 320 -8.21 -5.25 7.98
N GLY A 321 -6.97 -4.83 8.26
CA GLY A 321 -5.87 -4.84 7.29
C GLY A 321 -5.53 -3.41 6.81
N GLY A 322 -5.80 -2.41 7.65
CA GLY A 322 -5.37 -1.04 7.42
C GLY A 322 -3.84 -0.93 7.51
N LEU A 323 -3.27 -0.10 6.64
CA LEU A 323 -1.83 0.07 6.50
C LEU A 323 -1.47 1.54 6.33
N VAL A 324 -0.36 1.94 6.95
CA VAL A 324 0.29 3.22 6.68
C VAL A 324 1.52 2.99 5.82
N GLN A 325 1.56 3.69 4.68
CA GLN A 325 2.71 3.70 3.79
C GLN A 325 3.43 5.05 3.89
N ILE A 326 4.70 5.01 4.28
CA ILE A 326 5.56 6.17 4.47
C ILE A 326 6.57 6.22 3.31
N GLN A 327 6.42 7.24 2.47
CA GLN A 327 7.24 7.42 1.27
C GLN A 327 8.11 8.66 1.42
N ASP A 328 9.41 8.50 1.33
CA ASP A 328 10.23 9.63 0.91
C ASP A 328 9.96 9.79 -0.59
N LEU A 329 9.62 11.00 -1.07
CA LEU A 329 9.52 11.29 -2.52
C LEU A 329 10.54 12.32 -3.08
N ASN A 330 11.44 12.90 -2.26
CA ASN A 330 12.43 13.89 -2.72
C ASN A 330 13.89 13.38 -2.74
N PRO A 331 14.46 13.07 -3.93
CA PRO A 331 15.85 12.61 -4.04
C PRO A 331 16.91 13.67 -3.70
N GLY A 332 16.58 14.96 -3.79
CA GLY A 332 17.53 16.05 -3.65
C GLY A 332 17.65 16.65 -2.25
N GLN A 333 16.65 16.47 -1.39
CA GLN A 333 16.62 17.05 -0.04
C GLN A 333 15.98 16.08 0.95
N ALA A 334 16.80 15.43 1.78
CA ALA A 334 16.34 14.51 2.82
C ALA A 334 15.33 15.20 3.77
N GLY A 335 14.16 14.58 3.94
CA GLY A 335 13.10 15.07 4.84
C GLY A 335 12.11 16.06 4.22
N LYS A 336 12.31 16.53 2.98
CA LYS A 336 11.25 17.20 2.20
C LYS A 336 10.56 16.18 1.29
N GLY A 337 9.27 16.32 1.00
CA GLY A 337 8.56 15.32 0.19
C GLY A 337 8.26 14.00 0.90
N LEU A 338 8.38 13.94 2.24
CA LEU A 338 7.89 12.80 3.02
C LEU A 338 6.36 12.77 2.96
N CYS A 339 5.82 11.71 2.40
CA CYS A 339 4.39 11.47 2.26
C CYS A 339 3.96 10.30 3.14
N ILE A 340 2.77 10.41 3.73
CA ILE A 340 2.15 9.36 4.54
C ILE A 340 0.79 9.04 3.93
N ASN A 341 0.62 7.81 3.48
CA ASN A 341 -0.62 7.32 2.88
C ASN A 341 -1.32 6.39 3.86
N PHE A 342 -2.61 6.64 4.09
CA PHE A 342 -3.45 5.80 4.92
C PHE A 342 -4.34 4.93 4.04
N TRP A 343 -4.14 3.62 4.13
CA TRP A 343 -4.86 2.63 3.35
C TRP A 343 -5.75 1.79 4.26
N GLY A 344 -6.91 1.38 3.78
CA GLY A 344 -7.76 0.47 4.55
C GLY A 344 -9.00 0.00 3.81
N PRO A 345 -9.73 -0.95 4.43
CA PRO A 345 -11.00 -1.41 3.92
C PRO A 345 -12.08 -0.31 3.98
N VAL A 346 -12.97 -0.32 3.00
CA VAL A 346 -14.13 0.56 2.92
C VAL A 346 -15.35 -0.18 2.39
N GLU A 347 -16.49 0.11 2.99
CA GLU A 347 -17.82 -0.18 2.45
C GLU A 347 -18.37 1.05 1.73
N VAL A 348 -18.64 0.93 0.44
CA VAL A 348 -19.08 2.03 -0.42
C VAL A 348 -20.55 1.85 -0.79
N PRO A 349 -21.47 2.68 -0.24
CA PRO A 349 -22.85 2.67 -0.64
C PRO A 349 -23.02 3.37 -2.00
N ILE A 350 -23.59 2.66 -2.98
CA ILE A 350 -23.99 3.23 -4.26
C ILE A 350 -25.45 2.83 -4.49
N LEU A 351 -26.34 3.83 -4.45
CA LEU A 351 -27.79 3.63 -4.51
C LEU A 351 -28.25 2.66 -3.39
N ASP A 352 -28.89 1.55 -3.75
CA ASP A 352 -29.44 0.56 -2.80
C ASP A 352 -28.48 -0.63 -2.56
N LYS A 353 -27.20 -0.52 -2.95
CA LYS A 353 -26.18 -1.58 -2.82
C LYS A 353 -24.95 -1.09 -2.05
N SER A 354 -24.31 -2.00 -1.32
CA SER A 354 -22.99 -1.79 -0.71
C SER A 354 -21.94 -2.61 -1.44
N PHE A 355 -20.75 -2.05 -1.58
CA PHE A 355 -19.61 -2.67 -2.23
C PHE A 355 -18.38 -2.56 -1.33
N SER A 356 -17.69 -3.68 -1.09
CA SER A 356 -16.44 -3.70 -0.32
C SER A 356 -15.24 -3.45 -1.23
N THR A 357 -14.29 -2.63 -0.78
CA THR A 357 -12.97 -2.52 -1.42
C THR A 357 -11.89 -2.15 -0.40
N TRP A 358 -10.64 -2.10 -0.82
CA TRP A 358 -9.50 -1.65 -0.02
C TRP A 358 -8.76 -0.56 -0.79
N THR A 359 -8.66 0.64 -0.22
CA THR A 359 -8.22 1.82 -0.98
C THR A 359 -7.57 2.87 -0.11
N LEU A 360 -7.06 3.93 -0.75
CA LEU A 360 -6.47 5.09 -0.10
C LEU A 360 -7.57 5.94 0.55
N ARG A 361 -7.46 6.21 1.84
CA ARG A 361 -8.27 7.22 2.52
C ARG A 361 -7.79 8.62 2.19
N ASN A 362 -6.51 8.88 2.46
CA ASN A 362 -5.84 10.12 2.10
C ASN A 362 -4.31 9.97 2.13
N ARG A 363 -3.65 10.88 1.42
CA ARG A 363 -2.23 11.17 1.48
C ARG A 363 -2.01 12.49 2.21
N LEU A 364 -1.10 12.45 3.16
CA LEU A 364 -0.47 13.62 3.76
C LEU A 364 0.89 13.85 3.10
N ILE A 365 1.20 15.11 2.81
CA ILE A 365 2.40 15.54 2.08
C ILE A 365 3.25 16.45 2.96
N ASP A 366 4.55 16.48 2.70
CA ASP A 366 5.56 17.25 3.44
C ASP A 366 5.47 17.09 4.97
N GLN A 367 5.30 15.84 5.40
CA GLN A 367 5.15 15.51 6.81
C GLN A 367 6.47 15.61 7.58
N THR A 368 6.40 16.10 8.82
CA THR A 368 7.58 16.20 9.72
C THR A 368 7.67 15.03 10.69
N ALA A 369 7.26 13.83 10.28
CA ALA A 369 7.26 12.65 11.15
C ALA A 369 8.68 12.14 11.48
N SER A 370 9.69 12.51 10.68
CA SER A 370 11.10 12.23 10.99
C SER A 370 11.60 13.08 12.17
N PRO A 371 12.46 12.56 13.06
CA PRO A 371 13.03 13.29 14.20
C PRO A 371 13.65 14.64 13.81
N ARG A 372 14.53 14.70 12.80
CA ARG A 372 15.00 15.96 12.20
C ARG A 372 15.21 15.90 10.69
N LEU A 373 15.30 17.08 10.07
CA LEU A 373 15.57 17.26 8.64
C LEU A 373 17.05 16.95 8.35
N GLY A 374 17.34 16.09 7.36
CA GLY A 374 18.72 15.69 7.03
C GLY A 374 19.25 14.45 7.75
N GLU A 375 18.56 13.96 8.79
CA GLU A 375 18.91 12.71 9.47
C GLU A 375 18.53 11.48 8.64
N HIS A 376 19.26 10.39 8.85
CA HIS A 376 19.02 9.13 8.16
C HIS A 376 17.99 8.33 8.94
N VAL A 377 16.77 8.18 8.42
CA VAL A 377 15.76 7.33 9.06
C VAL A 377 16.19 5.86 8.96
N ILE A 378 16.05 5.13 10.06
CA ILE A 378 16.55 3.75 10.20
C ILE A 378 15.43 2.75 10.47
N HIS A 379 14.26 3.21 10.93
CA HIS A 379 13.08 2.37 11.14
C HIS A 379 11.80 3.20 11.32
N TRP A 380 10.67 2.61 10.96
CA TRP A 380 9.33 3.09 11.26
C TRP A 380 8.56 2.01 11.98
N MET A 381 7.80 2.39 13.01
CA MET A 381 6.95 1.46 13.73
C MET A 381 5.69 2.15 14.26
N ARG A 382 4.67 1.35 14.53
CA ARG A 382 3.48 1.80 15.26
C ARG A 382 3.85 2.02 16.73
N ARG A 383 3.30 3.09 17.34
CA ARG A 383 3.40 3.36 18.77
C ARG A 383 2.22 4.23 19.20
N GLY A 384 1.28 3.69 19.97
CA GLY A 384 0.12 4.44 20.46
C GLY A 384 -0.79 3.58 21.34
N SER A 385 -1.53 4.24 22.24
CA SER A 385 -2.49 3.61 23.15
C SER A 385 -3.78 3.24 22.41
N SER A 386 -4.49 2.23 22.92
CA SER A 386 -5.84 1.92 22.46
C SER A 386 -6.70 3.21 22.44
N GLY A 387 -7.36 3.47 21.31
CA GLY A 387 -8.31 4.58 21.16
C GLY A 387 -7.75 6.00 20.93
N ARG A 388 -6.44 6.20 20.67
CA ARG A 388 -5.87 7.53 20.32
C ARG A 388 -5.23 7.60 18.93
N GLY A 389 -5.93 7.11 17.91
CA GLY A 389 -5.53 7.21 16.50
C GLY A 389 -4.25 6.45 16.12
N ALA A 390 -3.78 6.66 14.90
CA ALA A 390 -2.59 6.00 14.36
C ALA A 390 -1.33 6.69 14.87
N GLY A 391 -0.63 6.08 15.83
CA GLY A 391 0.65 6.59 16.29
C GLY A 391 1.82 5.98 15.52
N ILE A 392 2.64 6.82 14.89
CA ILE A 392 3.79 6.42 14.08
C ILE A 392 5.05 6.98 14.70
N THR A 393 6.03 6.12 14.96
CA THR A 393 7.36 6.50 15.45
C THR A 393 8.40 6.30 14.37
N GLY A 394 9.07 7.40 14.02
CA GLY A 394 10.28 7.39 13.22
C GLY A 394 11.50 7.29 14.12
N LEU A 395 12.43 6.41 13.78
CA LEU A 395 13.73 6.29 14.42
C LEU A 395 14.80 6.68 13.40
N ALA A 396 15.74 7.54 13.78
CA ALA A 396 16.76 8.07 12.88
C ALA A 396 18.15 8.07 13.52
N TRP A 397 19.17 7.94 12.67
CA TRP A 397 20.58 8.15 13.00
C TRP A 397 20.94 9.63 12.83
N ALA A 398 21.35 10.25 13.94
CA ALA A 398 21.87 11.60 14.00
C ALA A 398 23.40 11.55 14.11
N GLU A 399 24.10 11.86 13.02
CA GLU A 399 25.57 11.79 12.94
C GLU A 399 26.22 13.03 13.55
N HIS A 400 27.24 12.83 14.39
CA HIS A 400 28.10 13.87 14.95
C HIS A 400 29.28 14.18 14.03
N SER A 401 29.93 15.32 14.26
CA SER A 401 31.08 15.77 13.45
C SER A 401 32.30 14.84 13.52
N ASP A 402 32.42 14.03 14.58
CA ASP A 402 33.51 13.07 14.77
C ASP A 402 33.20 11.68 14.18
N GLY A 403 32.04 11.52 13.53
CA GLY A 403 31.58 10.24 12.95
C GLY A 403 30.90 9.30 13.95
N SER A 404 30.83 9.66 15.24
CA SER A 404 29.90 9.05 16.19
C SER A 404 28.46 9.50 15.90
N GLY A 405 27.48 8.98 16.62
CA GLY A 405 26.12 9.49 16.50
C GLY A 405 25.14 8.87 17.47
N ASP A 406 23.91 9.34 17.35
CA ASP A 406 22.81 9.03 18.23
C ASP A 406 21.67 8.37 17.47
N ILE A 407 20.90 7.50 18.13
CA ILE A 407 19.60 7.05 17.66
C ILE A 407 18.52 7.88 18.34
N VAL A 408 17.80 8.65 17.52
CA VAL A 408 16.78 9.61 17.94
C VAL A 408 15.41 9.11 17.49
N THR A 409 14.39 9.32 18.31
CA THR A 409 13.01 8.93 18.02
C THR A 409 12.08 10.13 18.02
N LYS A 410 11.01 10.02 17.22
CA LYS A 410 9.90 10.97 17.21
C LYS A 410 8.61 10.25 16.87
N THR A 411 7.61 10.40 17.73
CA THR A 411 6.26 9.87 17.54
C THR A 411 5.30 10.98 17.10
N THR A 412 4.50 10.69 16.08
CA THR A 412 3.41 11.54 15.58
C THR A 412 2.10 10.75 15.64
N LEU A 413 1.04 11.36 16.18
CA LEU A 413 -0.29 10.77 16.26
C LEU A 413 -1.20 11.37 15.18
N TYR A 414 -1.89 10.51 14.46
CA TYR A 414 -2.86 10.87 13.42
C TYR A 414 -4.27 10.47 13.83
N GLY A 415 -5.26 11.30 13.51
CA GLY A 415 -6.66 11.02 13.83
C GLY A 415 -7.60 11.53 12.74
N ALA A 416 -8.77 10.91 12.62
CA ALA A 416 -9.77 11.27 11.62
C ALA A 416 -10.25 12.70 11.81
N GLN A 417 -10.47 13.42 10.70
CA GLN A 417 -10.89 14.82 10.72
C GLN A 417 -12.26 15.01 11.40
N ASP A 418 -13.24 14.17 11.03
CA ASP A 418 -14.61 14.25 11.51
C ASP A 418 -14.90 13.22 12.61
N PHE A 419 -15.73 13.63 13.58
CA PHE A 419 -16.14 12.77 14.69
C PHE A 419 -16.97 11.57 14.22
N GLY A 420 -16.70 10.39 14.79
CA GLY A 420 -17.40 9.14 14.48
C GLY A 420 -16.86 8.39 13.25
N VAL A 421 -15.81 8.89 12.59
CA VAL A 421 -15.05 8.12 11.60
C VAL A 421 -13.93 7.36 12.32
N SER A 422 -13.81 6.06 12.07
CA SER A 422 -12.75 5.24 12.67
C SER A 422 -11.36 5.76 12.28
N ASP A 423 -10.49 5.88 13.27
CA ASP A 423 -9.08 6.26 13.14
C ASP A 423 -8.12 5.07 13.37
N ASN A 424 -8.65 3.85 13.42
CA ASN A 424 -7.93 2.63 13.81
C ASN A 424 -7.76 1.60 12.67
N GLY A 425 -7.67 2.01 11.41
CA GLY A 425 -7.38 1.11 10.28
C GLY A 425 -8.47 0.08 9.94
N ASP A 426 -9.54 0.00 10.73
CA ASP A 426 -10.72 -0.84 10.50
C ASP A 426 -11.54 -0.38 9.30
N SER A 427 -12.48 -1.23 8.87
CA SER A 427 -13.41 -0.90 7.79
C SER A 427 -14.29 0.30 8.14
N VAL A 428 -14.48 1.19 7.17
CA VAL A 428 -15.33 2.38 7.30
C VAL A 428 -16.38 2.40 6.21
N GLN A 429 -17.56 2.94 6.54
CA GLN A 429 -18.56 3.25 5.53
C GLN A 429 -18.25 4.61 4.89
N LEU A 430 -18.21 4.67 3.56
CA LEU A 430 -18.00 5.93 2.84
C LEU A 430 -19.25 6.81 3.00
N ASP A 431 -19.09 7.92 3.71
CA ASP A 431 -20.07 9.01 3.81
C ASP A 431 -19.53 10.24 3.08
N LEU A 432 -20.06 10.52 1.89
CA LEU A 432 -19.61 11.64 1.05
C LEU A 432 -19.94 13.03 1.64
N SER A 433 -20.67 13.09 2.76
CA SER A 433 -20.90 14.33 3.52
C SER A 433 -19.83 14.59 4.59
N LYS A 434 -18.97 13.61 4.89
CA LYS A 434 -17.91 13.68 5.89
C LYS A 434 -16.55 13.40 5.29
N SER A 435 -15.52 14.02 5.86
CA SER A 435 -14.13 13.71 5.55
C SER A 435 -13.67 12.52 6.38
N TRP A 436 -13.24 11.47 5.69
CA TRP A 436 -12.54 10.35 6.32
C TRP A 436 -11.01 10.53 6.39
N ALA A 437 -10.52 11.71 6.02
CA ALA A 437 -9.10 11.97 5.96
C ALA A 437 -8.51 12.00 7.38
N LEU A 438 -7.33 11.41 7.55
CA LEU A 438 -6.57 11.60 8.77
C LEU A 438 -5.72 12.87 8.70
N GLN A 439 -5.49 13.48 9.87
CA GLN A 439 -4.62 14.63 10.03
C GLN A 439 -3.69 14.44 11.24
N GLU A 440 -2.55 15.12 11.24
CA GLU A 440 -1.67 15.21 12.41
C GLU A 440 -2.44 15.85 13.58
N ARG A 441 -2.46 15.17 14.73
CA ARG A 441 -3.12 15.64 15.96
C ARG A 441 -2.13 16.06 17.03
N LEU A 442 -1.06 15.28 17.18
CA LEU A 442 -0.04 15.50 18.19
C LEU A 442 1.32 15.04 17.67
N ARG A 443 2.37 15.71 18.12
CA ARG A 443 3.75 15.26 17.95
C ARG A 443 4.50 15.32 19.26
N THR A 444 5.44 14.39 19.40
CA THR A 444 6.42 14.41 20.48
C THR A 444 7.66 15.18 20.05
N GLU A 445 8.37 15.73 21.02
CA GLU A 445 9.73 16.26 20.79
C GLU A 445 10.70 15.11 20.52
N PRO A 446 11.70 15.29 19.64
CA PRO A 446 12.71 14.27 19.39
C PRO A 446 13.46 13.86 20.66
N CYS A 447 13.62 12.55 20.86
CA CYS A 447 14.27 11.97 22.05
C CYS A 447 15.47 11.10 21.66
N VAL A 448 16.64 11.33 22.27
CA VAL A 448 17.82 10.46 22.08
C VAL A 448 17.64 9.21 22.94
N ILE A 449 17.51 8.03 22.33
CA ILE A 449 17.38 6.77 23.07
C ILE A 449 18.75 6.10 23.28
N LEU A 450 19.60 6.10 22.26
CA LEU A 450 20.99 5.63 22.35
C LEU A 450 21.91 6.76 21.89
N GLY A 451 22.92 7.09 22.69
CA GLY A 451 23.83 8.19 22.40
C GLY A 451 25.29 7.75 22.25
N ASN A 452 26.10 8.56 21.56
CA ASN A 452 27.56 8.39 21.45
C ASN A 452 28.00 7.04 20.85
N LEU A 453 27.21 6.47 19.94
CA LEU A 453 27.55 5.24 19.24
C LEU A 453 28.75 5.51 18.32
N GLN A 454 29.83 4.75 18.55
CA GLN A 454 31.15 5.02 17.95
C GLN A 454 31.24 4.73 16.45
N ARG A 455 30.24 4.05 15.87
CA ARG A 455 30.26 3.66 14.46
C ARG A 455 28.87 3.70 13.85
N LYS A 456 28.77 4.36 12.70
CA LYS A 456 27.55 4.43 11.88
C LYS A 456 27.06 3.07 11.40
N ASP A 457 27.94 2.10 11.23
CA ASP A 457 27.57 0.79 10.70
C ASP A 457 26.84 -0.11 11.71
N CYS A 458 26.87 0.25 13.00
CA CYS A 458 26.01 -0.33 14.04
C CYS A 458 24.51 -0.09 13.79
N VAL A 459 24.17 0.95 13.03
CA VAL A 459 22.79 1.27 12.65
C VAL A 459 22.14 0.12 11.89
N ASN A 460 22.87 -0.55 10.99
CA ASN A 460 22.35 -1.67 10.20
C ASN A 460 21.97 -2.89 11.07
N LEU A 461 22.54 -2.96 12.28
CA LEU A 461 22.30 -4.00 13.27
C LEU A 461 21.42 -3.53 14.44
N ALA A 462 20.85 -2.32 14.36
CA ALA A 462 19.96 -1.79 15.38
C ALA A 462 18.57 -2.45 15.33
N ARG A 463 18.05 -2.85 16.48
CA ARG A 463 16.80 -3.60 16.64
C ARG A 463 15.88 -2.89 17.60
N PHE A 464 14.58 -3.06 17.39
CA PHE A 464 13.54 -2.28 18.05
C PHE A 464 12.46 -3.22 18.57
N ALA A 465 12.02 -3.01 19.81
CA ALA A 465 10.93 -3.78 20.42
C ALA A 465 10.08 -2.86 21.30
N THR A 466 8.79 -3.18 21.44
CA THR A 466 7.91 -2.54 22.42
C THR A 466 7.35 -3.57 23.38
N GLY A 467 7.16 -3.17 24.63
CA GLY A 467 6.74 -4.05 25.71
C GLY A 467 6.78 -3.33 27.05
N PHE A 468 6.44 -4.04 28.12
CA PHE A 468 6.48 -3.57 29.50
C PHE A 468 7.80 -4.01 30.14
N PHE A 469 8.90 -3.34 29.79
CA PHE A 469 10.25 -3.77 30.19
C PHE A 469 10.68 -3.20 31.54
N LEU A 470 10.33 -1.94 31.82
CA LEU A 470 10.67 -1.27 33.09
C LEU A 470 9.49 -1.22 34.04
N ALA A 471 8.28 -1.07 33.51
CA ALA A 471 7.02 -1.09 34.25
C ALA A 471 6.33 -2.47 34.15
N GLU A 472 5.48 -2.79 35.12
CA GLU A 472 4.66 -4.01 35.10
C GLU A 472 3.46 -3.84 34.13
N ALA A 473 3.11 -4.92 33.44
CA ALA A 473 2.03 -4.93 32.45
C ALA A 473 0.63 -4.65 33.03
N GLU A 474 0.45 -4.77 34.34
CA GLU A 474 -0.83 -4.51 35.03
C GLU A 474 -1.03 -3.04 35.47
N SER A 475 -0.10 -2.14 35.13
CA SER A 475 -0.35 -0.70 35.30
C SER A 475 -1.56 -0.28 34.45
N GLN A 476 -2.43 0.62 34.93
CA GLN A 476 -3.69 1.05 34.27
C GLN A 476 -3.50 1.76 32.91
N SER A 477 -2.32 1.67 32.29
CA SER A 477 -1.92 2.38 31.09
C SER A 477 -1.44 1.41 30.03
N ASP A 478 -1.97 1.55 28.81
CA ASP A 478 -1.53 0.79 27.62
C ASP A 478 -0.19 1.30 27.03
N GLU A 479 0.51 2.20 27.73
CA GLU A 479 1.76 2.78 27.25
C GLU A 479 2.93 1.79 27.40
N LYS A 480 3.36 1.23 26.28
CA LYS A 480 4.51 0.32 26.18
C LYS A 480 5.83 1.11 26.12
N ASP A 481 6.86 0.59 26.79
CA ASP A 481 8.23 1.06 26.66
C ASP A 481 8.77 0.74 25.25
N LEU A 482 9.76 1.53 24.79
CA LEU A 482 10.48 1.29 23.54
C LEU A 482 11.93 0.92 23.86
N VAL A 483 12.35 -0.25 23.40
CA VAL A 483 13.74 -0.71 23.48
C VAL A 483 14.41 -0.56 22.12
N VAL A 484 15.60 0.02 22.13
CA VAL A 484 16.55 0.06 21.01
C VAL A 484 17.79 -0.72 21.41
N LEU A 485 18.24 -1.64 20.56
CA LEU A 485 19.45 -2.43 20.80
C LEU A 485 20.36 -2.37 19.58
N ALA A 486 21.62 -1.97 19.76
CA ALA A 486 22.63 -1.92 18.70
C ALA A 486 23.74 -2.95 18.98
N GLN A 487 23.98 -3.85 18.02
CA GLN A 487 25.07 -4.84 18.14
C GLN A 487 26.39 -4.27 17.63
N ILE A 488 27.44 -4.41 18.42
CA ILE A 488 28.78 -3.93 18.08
C ILE A 488 29.74 -5.12 18.05
N ARG A 489 30.31 -5.37 16.86
CA ARG A 489 31.26 -6.46 16.65
C ARG A 489 32.42 -6.36 17.64
N ASN A 490 32.69 -7.48 18.33
CA ASN A 490 33.72 -7.63 19.37
C ASN A 490 33.54 -6.76 20.62
N LYS A 491 32.38 -6.10 20.81
CA LYS A 491 32.11 -5.27 21.99
C LYS A 491 30.81 -5.63 22.70
N GLY A 492 29.88 -6.36 22.09
CA GLY A 492 28.60 -6.72 22.70
C GLY A 492 27.45 -5.82 22.22
N PHE A 493 26.63 -5.35 23.15
CA PHE A 493 25.38 -4.65 22.86
C PHE A 493 25.27 -3.33 23.61
N GLU A 494 24.75 -2.32 22.92
CA GLU A 494 24.24 -1.12 23.56
C GLU A 494 22.71 -1.20 23.58
N VAL A 495 22.12 -1.00 24.75
CA VAL A 495 20.66 -1.09 24.97
C VAL A 495 20.16 0.25 25.50
N GLY A 496 19.18 0.83 24.82
CA GLY A 496 18.49 2.04 25.21
C GLY A 496 17.01 1.75 25.43
N VAL A 497 16.44 2.22 26.53
CA VAL A 497 15.03 2.01 26.87
C VAL A 497 14.38 3.37 27.13
N GLU A 498 13.32 3.69 26.40
CA GLU A 498 12.48 4.86 26.61
C GLU A 498 11.14 4.43 27.21
N SER A 499 10.86 4.87 28.43
CA SER A 499 9.60 4.59 29.13
C SER A 499 8.73 5.84 29.22
N LEU A 500 7.50 5.77 28.71
CA LEU A 500 6.52 6.85 28.83
C LEU A 500 5.90 6.92 30.23
N LEU A 501 5.79 5.78 30.92
CA LEU A 501 5.20 5.65 32.26
C LEU A 501 6.04 6.28 33.37
N LEU A 502 7.36 6.36 33.18
CA LEU A 502 8.31 6.87 34.16
C LEU A 502 8.80 8.29 33.84
N GLU A 503 7.90 9.21 33.48
CA GLU A 503 8.21 10.61 33.14
C GLU A 503 9.18 10.76 31.94
N LYS A 504 9.07 9.91 30.92
CA LYS A 504 10.00 9.89 29.76
C LYS A 504 11.47 9.69 30.14
N ARG A 505 11.74 8.74 31.05
CA ARG A 505 13.12 8.32 31.33
C ARG A 505 13.68 7.53 30.16
N VAL A 506 14.86 7.94 29.73
CA VAL A 506 15.74 7.14 28.88
C VAL A 506 16.80 6.51 29.76
N ALA A 507 16.95 5.19 29.68
CA ALA A 507 18.02 4.46 30.34
C ALA A 507 18.91 3.80 29.27
N GLN A 508 20.23 3.87 29.45
CA GLN A 508 21.22 3.30 28.54
C GLN A 508 22.16 2.37 29.27
N PHE A 509 22.45 1.22 28.67
CA PHE A 509 23.29 0.19 29.29
C PHE A 509 24.13 -0.53 28.24
N HIS A 510 25.29 -1.00 28.69
CA HIS A 510 26.15 -1.90 27.93
C HIS A 510 25.96 -3.33 28.41
N VAL A 511 25.85 -4.28 27.48
CA VAL A 511 25.82 -5.71 27.78
C VAL A 511 26.99 -6.38 27.08
N ASP A 512 27.89 -6.96 27.88
CA ASP A 512 29.03 -7.71 27.37
C ASP A 512 28.56 -8.86 26.46
N GLY A 513 29.15 -8.96 25.26
CA GLY A 513 28.83 -10.01 24.31
C GLY A 513 30.00 -10.94 24.03
N GLU A 514 29.69 -12.15 23.54
CA GLU A 514 30.72 -13.08 23.06
C GLU A 514 31.43 -12.50 21.82
N THR A 515 32.75 -12.28 21.91
CA THR A 515 33.50 -11.51 20.91
C THR A 515 33.69 -12.22 19.56
N ASP A 516 33.56 -13.54 19.51
CA ASP A 516 34.03 -14.35 18.37
C ASP A 516 32.91 -15.05 17.57
N LYS A 517 31.63 -14.79 17.88
CA LYS A 517 30.50 -15.51 17.29
C LYS A 517 29.66 -14.66 16.33
N ALA A 518 28.79 -15.32 15.56
CA ALA A 518 27.81 -14.66 14.69
C ALA A 518 26.89 -13.73 15.51
N PRO A 519 26.37 -12.63 14.92
CA PRO A 519 25.51 -11.73 15.67
C PRO A 519 24.22 -12.45 16.09
N PHE A 520 23.52 -11.92 17.08
CA PHE A 520 22.20 -12.45 17.41
C PHE A 520 21.22 -12.04 16.33
N GLY A 521 20.83 -13.01 15.49
CA GLY A 521 20.01 -12.81 14.31
C GLY A 521 18.65 -12.17 14.59
N PHE A 522 18.11 -12.41 15.79
CA PHE A 522 16.77 -12.05 16.22
C PHE A 522 16.83 -11.31 17.56
N VAL A 523 16.00 -10.27 17.69
CA VAL A 523 15.78 -9.52 18.93
C VAL A 523 14.28 -9.42 19.11
N LYS A 524 13.76 -9.98 20.19
CA LYS A 524 12.33 -10.20 20.41
C LYS A 524 11.96 -9.79 21.83
N LYS A 525 10.70 -9.42 22.04
CA LYS A 525 10.10 -9.33 23.36
C LYS A 525 9.83 -10.75 23.87
N PHE A 526 10.08 -11.03 25.14
CA PHE A 526 9.81 -12.32 25.76
C PHE A 526 9.22 -12.12 27.16
N ARG A 527 8.21 -12.91 27.52
CA ARG A 527 7.64 -12.96 28.87
C ARG A 527 7.70 -14.38 29.42
N GLY A 528 8.54 -14.61 30.42
CA GLY A 528 8.62 -15.89 31.13
C GLY A 528 7.41 -16.16 32.04
N SER A 529 7.24 -17.41 32.46
CA SER A 529 6.07 -17.92 33.22
C SER A 529 5.80 -17.24 34.58
N SER A 530 6.80 -16.58 35.17
CA SER A 530 6.75 -15.97 36.50
C SER A 530 7.11 -14.48 36.51
N SER A 531 7.30 -13.86 35.34
CA SER A 531 7.73 -12.46 35.24
C SER A 531 6.54 -11.52 34.99
N PRO A 532 6.32 -10.49 35.84
CA PRO A 532 5.34 -9.44 35.60
C PRO A 532 5.81 -8.40 34.55
N LYS A 533 7.09 -8.45 34.17
CA LYS A 533 7.73 -7.60 33.16
C LYS A 533 8.13 -8.41 31.93
N ASP A 534 8.17 -7.74 30.79
CA ASP A 534 8.79 -8.25 29.57
C ASP A 534 10.32 -8.15 29.67
N SER A 535 11.01 -9.08 29.02
CA SER A 535 12.46 -9.10 28.84
C SER A 535 12.83 -9.05 27.37
N VAL A 536 14.07 -8.69 27.07
CA VAL A 536 14.60 -8.68 25.70
C VAL A 536 15.29 -10.02 25.44
N LEU A 537 14.76 -10.79 24.50
CA LEU A 537 15.37 -12.04 24.06
C LEU A 537 16.20 -11.82 22.80
N LEU A 538 17.50 -12.08 22.90
CA LEU A 538 18.39 -12.22 21.76
C LEU A 538 18.47 -13.68 21.37
N ALA A 539 18.24 -14.00 20.10
CA ALA A 539 18.31 -15.37 19.61
C ALA A 539 19.15 -15.48 18.34
N ARG A 540 19.82 -16.63 18.18
CA ARG A 540 20.43 -17.04 16.90
C ARG A 540 20.39 -18.55 16.76
N GLY A 541 20.19 -19.00 15.53
CA GLY A 541 20.32 -20.40 15.12
C GLY A 541 21.39 -20.49 14.04
N ILE A 542 22.52 -21.14 14.35
CA ILE A 542 23.67 -21.26 13.45
C ILE A 542 23.74 -22.69 12.94
N LEU A 543 23.72 -22.87 11.62
CA LEU A 543 23.93 -24.18 11.00
C LEU A 543 25.39 -24.64 11.16
N GLY A 544 25.57 -25.84 11.73
CA GLY A 544 26.85 -26.51 11.94
C GLY A 544 26.81 -27.95 11.42
N GLY A 545 26.89 -28.12 10.10
CA GLY A 545 26.85 -29.44 9.45
C GLY A 545 25.50 -30.13 9.61
N TYR A 546 25.42 -31.11 10.52
CA TYR A 546 24.20 -31.90 10.83
C TYR A 546 23.46 -31.41 12.09
N THR A 547 23.80 -30.22 12.57
CA THR A 547 23.19 -29.63 13.75
C THR A 547 22.88 -28.16 13.53
N VAL A 548 21.85 -27.65 14.20
CA VAL A 548 21.67 -26.21 14.40
C VAL A 548 21.97 -25.89 15.85
N ALA A 549 23.02 -25.10 16.09
CA ALA A 549 23.31 -24.55 17.40
C ALA A 549 22.40 -23.35 17.66
N VAL A 550 21.64 -23.40 18.75
CA VAL A 550 20.70 -22.34 19.13
C VAL A 550 21.19 -21.68 20.41
N ASN A 551 21.34 -20.36 20.40
CA ASN A 551 21.70 -19.59 21.59
C ASN A 551 20.61 -18.55 21.88
N PHE A 552 20.30 -18.42 23.17
CA PHE A 552 19.39 -17.41 23.70
C PHE A 552 20.10 -16.60 24.76
N VAL A 553 20.01 -15.28 24.66
CA VAL A 553 20.38 -14.37 25.75
C VAL A 553 19.12 -13.63 26.16
N ASN A 554 18.63 -13.93 27.36
CA ASN A 554 17.52 -13.22 27.96
C ASN A 554 18.06 -12.03 28.77
N ILE A 555 17.54 -10.83 28.52
CA ILE A 555 17.91 -9.61 29.23
C ILE A 555 16.68 -9.09 29.98
N ASP A 556 16.66 -9.32 31.30
CA ASP A 556 15.64 -8.80 32.21
C ASP A 556 16.12 -7.54 32.94
N PHE A 557 15.19 -6.76 33.51
CA PHE A 557 15.51 -5.55 34.26
C PHE A 557 15.10 -5.72 35.72
N ASP A 558 16.06 -5.53 36.63
CA ASP A 558 15.81 -5.66 38.06
C ASP A 558 14.95 -4.49 38.60
N ASN A 559 14.67 -4.50 39.90
CA ASN A 559 13.87 -3.45 40.55
C ASN A 559 14.54 -2.07 40.57
N THR A 560 15.84 -2.01 40.27
CA THR A 560 16.61 -0.77 40.08
C THR A 560 16.76 -0.40 38.60
N ASN A 561 16.05 -1.10 37.72
CA ASN A 561 16.09 -1.00 36.27
C ASN A 561 17.49 -1.29 35.68
N GLN A 562 18.33 -2.07 36.37
CA GLN A 562 19.60 -2.53 35.81
C GLN A 562 19.39 -3.83 35.00
N PRO A 563 20.03 -3.97 33.83
CA PRO A 563 19.90 -5.16 33.02
C PRO A 563 20.64 -6.33 33.68
N ARG A 564 20.01 -7.49 33.66
CA ARG A 564 20.62 -8.77 34.02
C ARG A 564 20.51 -9.69 32.81
N GLN A 565 21.54 -10.51 32.60
CA GLN A 565 21.63 -11.36 31.42
C GLN A 565 21.71 -12.82 31.80
N GLU A 566 21.06 -13.66 31.01
CA GLU A 566 21.09 -15.10 31.14
C GLU A 566 21.28 -15.77 29.77
N LEU A 567 22.31 -16.60 29.65
CA LEU A 567 22.65 -17.33 28.43
C LEU A 567 22.16 -18.77 28.52
N SER A 568 21.41 -19.21 27.51
CA SER A 568 21.02 -20.62 27.32
C SER A 568 21.48 -21.10 25.93
N SER A 569 21.98 -22.33 25.84
CA SER A 569 22.54 -22.89 24.60
C SER A 569 22.07 -24.32 24.38
N PHE A 570 21.67 -24.61 23.14
CA PHE A 570 21.09 -25.89 22.74
C PHE A 570 21.62 -26.34 21.38
N GLU A 571 21.49 -27.63 21.08
CA GLU A 571 21.79 -28.20 19.78
C GLU A 571 20.59 -28.99 19.26
N ILE A 572 20.15 -28.66 18.05
CA ILE A 572 19.12 -29.41 17.33
C ILE A 572 19.84 -30.35 16.35
N LYS A 573 19.64 -31.66 16.50
CA LYS A 573 20.13 -32.64 15.51
C LYS A 573 19.22 -32.63 14.29
N CYS A 574 19.77 -32.30 13.13
CA CYS A 574 19.00 -32.17 11.90
C CYS A 574 19.78 -32.65 10.68
N GLU A 575 19.22 -33.63 9.96
CA GLU A 575 19.82 -34.15 8.74
C GLU A 575 19.35 -33.37 7.50
N GLY A 576 20.30 -32.98 6.64
CA GLY A 576 20.02 -32.42 5.32
C GLY A 576 19.53 -30.98 5.31
N ILE A 577 19.52 -30.27 6.44
CA ILE A 577 19.16 -28.86 6.50
C ILE A 577 20.27 -28.02 5.89
N SER A 578 19.90 -27.11 4.98
CA SER A 578 20.82 -26.24 4.25
C SER A 578 20.58 -24.74 4.48
N GLN A 579 19.60 -24.40 5.32
CA GLN A 579 19.24 -23.02 5.67
C GLN A 579 19.28 -22.85 7.20
N ASP A 580 19.56 -21.64 7.66
CA ASP A 580 19.49 -21.30 9.08
C ASP A 580 18.06 -21.47 9.63
N ALA A 581 17.94 -21.56 10.95
CA ALA A 581 16.63 -21.70 11.59
C ALA A 581 15.90 -20.36 11.73
N SER A 582 14.59 -20.41 11.55
CA SER A 582 13.67 -19.32 11.90
C SER A 582 13.30 -19.45 13.39
N ILE A 583 13.27 -18.33 14.12
CA ILE A 583 13.00 -18.31 15.57
C ILE A 583 11.84 -17.35 15.87
N LEU A 584 10.72 -17.90 16.34
CA LEU A 584 9.52 -17.15 16.72
C LEU A 584 9.35 -17.09 18.25
N VAL A 585 8.76 -16.01 18.76
CA VAL A 585 8.50 -15.82 20.20
C VAL A 585 7.06 -15.38 20.46
N GLY A 586 6.35 -16.07 21.35
CA GLY A 586 4.97 -15.75 21.71
C GLY A 586 4.34 -16.86 22.54
N ASP A 587 3.12 -16.69 23.03
CA ASP A 587 2.37 -17.71 23.77
C ASP A 587 1.87 -18.84 22.87
N GLY A 588 2.82 -19.60 22.29
CA GLY A 588 2.56 -20.68 21.36
C GLY A 588 1.83 -21.86 22.00
N LEU A 589 2.00 -22.06 23.32
CA LEU A 589 1.37 -23.15 24.05
C LEU A 589 0.06 -22.76 24.76
N GLY A 590 -0.31 -21.47 24.77
CA GLY A 590 -1.54 -20.97 25.38
C GLY A 590 -1.52 -20.97 26.92
N GLN A 591 -0.34 -20.75 27.51
CA GLN A 591 -0.06 -20.81 28.94
C GLN A 591 0.01 -19.43 29.61
N GLY A 592 -0.28 -18.34 28.87
CA GLY A 592 -0.25 -16.98 29.37
C GLY A 592 1.15 -16.37 29.46
N HIS A 593 2.15 -17.05 28.92
CA HIS A 593 3.54 -16.61 28.85
C HIS A 593 4.18 -17.12 27.57
N ASP A 594 5.28 -16.53 27.14
CA ASP A 594 5.89 -16.78 25.85
C ASP A 594 6.74 -18.07 25.84
N GLN A 595 6.77 -18.72 24.67
CA GLN A 595 7.72 -19.75 24.30
C GLN A 595 8.49 -19.31 23.06
N VAL A 596 9.67 -19.90 22.89
CA VAL A 596 10.53 -19.72 21.73
C VAL A 596 10.39 -20.94 20.83
N VAL A 597 9.94 -20.75 19.60
CA VAL A 597 9.76 -21.83 18.62
C VAL A 597 10.82 -21.70 17.53
N VAL A 598 11.63 -22.75 17.37
CA VAL A 598 12.72 -22.81 16.41
C VAL A 598 12.35 -23.78 15.30
N LEU A 599 12.25 -23.28 14.06
CA LEU A 599 11.96 -24.04 12.86
C LEU A 599 13.19 -24.12 11.95
N ALA A 600 13.72 -25.32 11.77
CA ALA A 600 14.78 -25.62 10.80
C ALA A 600 14.22 -26.55 9.72
N SER A 601 14.20 -26.12 8.46
CA SER A 601 13.54 -26.86 7.38
C SER A 601 14.32 -26.82 6.07
N ASN A 602 14.09 -27.84 5.23
CA ASN A 602 14.41 -27.83 3.81
C ASN A 602 13.15 -28.22 3.01
N THR A 603 13.30 -28.63 1.75
CA THR A 603 12.15 -29.03 0.90
C THR A 603 11.54 -30.38 1.26
N ALA A 604 12.23 -31.24 2.02
CA ALA A 604 11.82 -32.60 2.32
C ALA A 604 11.49 -32.86 3.80
N VAL A 605 12.08 -32.09 4.71
CA VAL A 605 11.98 -32.31 6.17
C VAL A 605 11.95 -30.96 6.90
N ALA A 606 11.19 -30.91 7.99
CA ALA A 606 11.22 -29.82 8.96
C ALA A 606 11.40 -30.34 10.39
N TYR A 607 12.23 -29.66 11.18
CA TYR A 607 12.44 -29.87 12.60
C TYR A 607 11.91 -28.65 13.34
N LEU A 608 10.95 -28.85 14.23
CA LEU A 608 10.34 -27.78 15.03
C LEU A 608 10.58 -28.09 16.50
N ASN A 609 11.25 -27.18 17.21
CA ASN A 609 11.58 -27.32 18.63
C ASN A 609 11.02 -26.15 19.42
N VAL A 610 10.57 -26.41 20.64
CA VAL A 610 9.98 -25.41 21.54
C VAL A 610 10.85 -25.28 22.77
N TYR A 611 11.08 -24.05 23.18
CA TYR A 611 11.85 -23.68 24.36
C TYR A 611 11.05 -22.68 25.21
N GLY A 612 11.32 -22.62 26.50
CA GLY A 612 10.66 -21.66 27.38
C GLY A 612 11.09 -21.85 28.83
N SER A 613 10.56 -21.02 29.72
CA SER A 613 10.77 -21.17 31.16
C SER A 613 10.07 -22.44 31.67
N SER A 614 10.70 -23.16 32.59
CA SER A 614 10.04 -24.28 33.26
C SER A 614 9.03 -23.75 34.30
N ASN A 615 8.07 -24.58 34.73
CA ASN A 615 7.17 -24.21 35.83
C ASN A 615 7.97 -24.15 37.14
N GLY A 616 8.40 -22.93 37.53
CA GLY A 616 9.21 -22.66 38.71
C GLY A 616 9.87 -21.28 38.61
N ASN A 617 10.37 -20.74 39.72
CA ASN A 617 11.01 -19.40 39.84
C ASN A 617 12.35 -19.26 39.06
N GLU A 618 12.58 -20.04 38.01
CA GLU A 618 13.82 -20.03 37.24
C GLU A 618 13.66 -19.13 36.00
N ALA A 619 14.58 -18.17 35.84
CA ALA A 619 14.63 -17.27 34.69
C ALA A 619 15.20 -17.96 33.42
N SER A 620 15.76 -19.17 33.56
CA SER A 620 16.39 -19.94 32.49
C SER A 620 15.41 -20.43 31.44
N ILE A 621 15.85 -20.40 30.18
CA ILE A 621 15.15 -21.04 29.06
C ILE A 621 15.59 -22.51 29.00
N HIS A 622 14.63 -23.42 28.83
CA HIS A 622 14.86 -24.87 28.69
C HIS A 622 14.22 -25.42 27.41
N HIS A 623 14.68 -26.58 26.95
CA HIS A 623 14.01 -27.32 25.88
C HIS A 623 12.75 -28.01 26.41
N LEU A 624 11.61 -27.71 25.79
CA LEU A 624 10.29 -28.18 26.19
C LEU A 624 9.76 -29.31 25.30
N GLY A 625 10.36 -29.55 24.14
CA GLY A 625 9.96 -30.62 23.23
C GLY A 625 10.21 -30.26 21.77
N GLY A 626 9.96 -31.21 20.87
CA GLY A 626 10.16 -31.00 19.44
C GLY A 626 9.63 -32.14 18.60
N ASN A 627 9.56 -31.92 17.30
CA ASN A 627 9.07 -32.92 16.35
C ASN A 627 9.77 -32.79 14.99
N LYS A 628 9.80 -33.90 14.24
CA LYS A 628 10.30 -34.02 12.87
C LYS A 628 9.13 -34.30 11.94
N PHE A 629 9.00 -33.49 10.89
CA PHE A 629 7.96 -33.62 9.88
C PHE A 629 8.56 -33.99 8.53
N SER A 630 7.95 -34.93 7.83
CA SER A 630 8.21 -35.21 6.42
C SER A 630 7.35 -34.30 5.55
N LEU A 631 7.97 -33.59 4.62
CA LEU A 631 7.31 -32.63 3.72
C LEU A 631 7.11 -33.24 2.34
N LYS A 632 6.03 -32.83 1.64
CA LYS A 632 5.65 -33.38 0.33
C LYS A 632 5.51 -32.26 -0.70
N GLN A 633 6.64 -31.70 -1.14
CA GLN A 633 6.62 -30.68 -2.19
C GLN A 633 7.52 -31.07 -3.37
N GLU A 634 6.88 -31.37 -4.50
CA GLU A 634 7.55 -31.83 -5.72
C GLU A 634 8.15 -30.68 -6.53
N ASP A 635 7.54 -29.49 -6.47
CA ASP A 635 8.03 -28.33 -7.20
C ASP A 635 9.25 -27.70 -6.51
N PRO A 636 10.31 -27.33 -7.26
CA PRO A 636 11.48 -26.68 -6.69
C PRO A 636 11.12 -25.42 -5.91
N LEU A 637 11.76 -25.27 -4.74
CA LEU A 637 11.68 -24.04 -3.95
C LEU A 637 12.32 -22.91 -4.75
N PHE A 638 11.51 -21.90 -5.07
CA PHE A 638 12.02 -20.66 -5.65
C PHE A 638 12.53 -19.74 -4.56
N ALA A 639 11.70 -19.46 -3.54
CA ALA A 639 12.11 -18.63 -2.41
C ALA A 639 11.22 -18.88 -1.18
N PRO A 640 11.77 -19.05 0.03
CA PRO A 640 11.01 -18.80 1.25
C PRO A 640 10.54 -17.34 1.30
N ILE A 641 9.39 -17.10 1.94
CA ILE A 641 8.82 -15.76 2.11
C ILE A 641 8.84 -15.38 3.58
N LEU A 642 8.12 -16.13 4.42
CA LEU A 642 8.01 -15.83 5.85
C LEU A 642 7.76 -17.09 6.69
N THR A 643 8.01 -16.96 7.99
CA THR A 643 7.48 -17.85 9.03
C THR A 643 6.86 -16.97 10.11
N ALA A 644 5.66 -17.30 10.59
CA ALA A 644 4.96 -16.48 11.57
C ALA A 644 4.06 -17.34 12.48
N PHE A 645 3.67 -16.76 13.62
CA PHE A 645 2.58 -17.31 14.42
C PHE A 645 1.21 -16.89 13.87
N VAL A 646 0.27 -17.83 13.88
CA VAL A 646 -1.14 -17.58 13.55
C VAL A 646 -2.04 -18.16 14.64
N PRO A 647 -3.28 -17.65 14.82
CA PRO A 647 -4.23 -18.23 15.76
C PRO A 647 -4.38 -19.73 15.54
N THR A 648 -4.36 -20.52 16.61
CA THR A 648 -4.50 -21.97 16.46
C THR A 648 -5.89 -22.35 15.97
N THR A 649 -5.90 -23.33 15.09
CA THR A 649 -7.12 -23.87 14.44
C THR A 649 -7.66 -25.11 15.16
N THR A 650 -6.94 -25.56 16.17
CA THR A 650 -7.25 -26.77 16.94
C THR A 650 -8.15 -26.43 18.14
N ALA A 651 -8.67 -27.46 18.82
CA ALA A 651 -9.40 -27.27 20.08
C ALA A 651 -8.48 -26.83 21.25
N HIS A 652 -7.17 -26.74 21.01
CA HIS A 652 -6.17 -26.36 22.01
C HIS A 652 -6.00 -24.84 22.06
N ARG A 653 -5.38 -24.35 23.14
CA ARG A 653 -4.99 -22.95 23.26
C ARG A 653 -3.58 -22.73 22.68
N GLY A 654 -3.27 -21.50 22.31
CA GLY A 654 -1.95 -21.10 21.82
C GLY A 654 -1.97 -20.72 20.34
N LEU A 655 -0.86 -20.96 19.65
CA LEU A 655 -0.62 -20.48 18.29
C LEU A 655 -0.07 -21.61 17.40
N ASP A 656 -0.56 -21.67 16.17
CA ASP A 656 0.01 -22.52 15.12
C ASP A 656 1.18 -21.77 14.45
N VAL A 657 2.10 -22.52 13.81
CA VAL A 657 3.21 -21.92 13.04
C VAL A 657 2.90 -22.01 11.56
N LEU A 658 2.88 -20.87 10.87
CA LEU A 658 2.70 -20.79 9.43
C LEU A 658 4.03 -20.48 8.74
N GLN A 659 4.36 -21.25 7.72
CA GLN A 659 5.45 -20.96 6.79
C GLN A 659 4.85 -20.73 5.39
N ILE A 660 5.27 -19.65 4.73
CA ILE A 660 4.89 -19.34 3.34
C ILE A 660 6.14 -19.40 2.47
N SER A 661 6.06 -20.12 1.35
CA SER A 661 7.11 -20.18 0.34
C SER A 661 6.56 -20.08 -1.07
N ARG A 662 7.39 -19.62 -2.01
CA ARG A 662 7.13 -19.68 -3.44
C ARG A 662 7.89 -20.83 -4.06
N HIS A 663 7.20 -21.60 -4.89
CA HIS A 663 7.74 -22.68 -5.70
C HIS A 663 7.56 -22.35 -7.18
N GLN A 664 8.47 -22.82 -8.02
CA GLN A 664 8.44 -22.52 -9.44
C GLN A 664 8.90 -23.71 -10.29
N LYS A 665 8.12 -24.00 -11.35
CA LYS A 665 8.44 -25.01 -12.36
C LYS A 665 8.20 -24.43 -13.75
N GLY A 666 9.28 -24.14 -14.47
CA GLY A 666 9.21 -23.35 -15.71
C GLY A 666 8.63 -21.96 -15.43
N ASN A 667 7.58 -21.57 -16.16
CA ASN A 667 6.89 -20.29 -15.97
C ASN A 667 5.71 -20.38 -14.97
N SER A 668 5.45 -21.55 -14.37
CA SER A 668 4.38 -21.70 -13.39
C SER A 668 4.92 -21.45 -12.00
N ALA A 669 4.44 -20.41 -11.34
CA ALA A 669 4.71 -20.09 -9.94
C ALA A 669 3.52 -20.51 -9.06
N SER A 670 3.82 -20.99 -7.85
CA SER A 670 2.83 -21.36 -6.84
C SER A 670 3.26 -20.84 -5.47
N LEU A 671 2.30 -20.43 -4.66
CA LEU A 671 2.47 -20.20 -3.23
C LEU A 671 2.14 -21.49 -2.47
N VAL A 672 2.94 -21.79 -1.47
CA VAL A 672 2.73 -22.93 -0.57
C VAL A 672 2.56 -22.38 0.84
N PHE A 673 1.40 -22.65 1.44
CA PHE A 673 1.07 -22.35 2.82
C PHE A 673 1.23 -23.64 3.63
N ARG A 674 2.16 -23.65 4.58
CA ARG A 674 2.44 -24.80 5.43
C ARG A 674 2.19 -24.44 6.88
N THR A 675 1.23 -25.11 7.50
CA THR A 675 0.80 -24.83 8.87
C THR A 675 1.15 -26.02 9.76
N TYR A 676 1.98 -25.78 10.78
CA TYR A 676 2.29 -26.73 11.84
C TYR A 676 1.31 -26.51 12.99
N LEU A 677 0.48 -27.51 13.24
CA LEU A 677 -0.66 -27.41 14.15
C LEU A 677 -0.28 -27.76 15.57
N ARG A 678 -0.82 -27.00 16.52
CA ARG A 678 -0.68 -27.25 17.96
C ARG A 678 -1.26 -28.63 18.31
N GLY A 679 -0.42 -29.48 18.89
CA GLY A 679 -0.82 -30.80 19.40
C GLY A 679 -1.49 -30.74 20.77
N ASN A 680 -2.03 -31.87 21.22
CA ASN A 680 -2.69 -31.98 22.54
C ASN A 680 -1.70 -32.08 23.71
N THR A 681 -0.43 -32.35 23.42
CA THR A 681 0.55 -32.58 24.49
C THR A 681 1.08 -31.25 25.04
N GLN A 682 1.04 -31.11 26.37
CA GLN A 682 1.63 -29.99 27.08
C GLN A 682 2.87 -30.48 27.83
N PRO A 683 4.04 -29.88 27.58
CA PRO A 683 5.21 -30.20 28.37
C PRO A 683 5.02 -29.66 29.79
N ASN A 684 5.05 -30.55 30.78
CA ASN A 684 4.88 -30.17 32.18
C ASN A 684 6.22 -29.88 32.86
N LYS A 685 7.33 -30.41 32.31
CA LYS A 685 8.71 -30.25 32.80
C LYS A 685 9.71 -30.23 31.63
N ALA A 686 10.86 -29.61 31.85
CA ALA A 686 11.97 -29.62 30.90
C ALA A 686 12.46 -31.06 30.63
N GLY A 687 12.78 -31.37 29.37
CA GLY A 687 13.36 -32.65 28.96
C GLY A 687 12.40 -33.83 28.78
N GLU A 688 11.08 -33.62 28.83
CA GLU A 688 10.11 -34.63 28.40
C GLU A 688 10.10 -34.73 26.85
N ASP A 689 10.08 -35.95 26.30
CA ASP A 689 9.98 -36.19 24.84
C ASP A 689 8.54 -35.93 24.36
N VAL A 690 8.18 -34.65 24.34
CA VAL A 690 6.86 -34.15 24.01
C VAL A 690 6.87 -33.59 22.59
N GLN A 691 5.74 -33.69 21.91
CA GLN A 691 5.51 -33.12 20.59
C GLN A 691 4.48 -31.98 20.68
N PRO A 692 4.90 -30.76 21.06
CA PRO A 692 3.97 -29.61 21.16
C PRO A 692 3.27 -29.30 19.83
N TYR A 693 3.89 -29.66 18.71
CA TYR A 693 3.29 -29.65 17.39
C TYR A 693 3.39 -31.07 16.83
N ASP A 694 2.25 -31.65 16.44
CA ASP A 694 2.16 -33.07 16.05
C ASP A 694 1.68 -33.28 14.61
N GLN A 695 1.19 -32.23 13.95
CA GLN A 695 0.71 -32.28 12.57
C GLN A 695 1.27 -31.13 11.73
N VAL A 696 1.48 -31.43 10.46
CA VAL A 696 1.75 -30.42 9.42
C VAL A 696 0.70 -30.56 8.32
N LYS A 697 0.14 -29.43 7.90
CA LYS A 697 -0.79 -29.31 6.78
C LYS A 697 -0.22 -28.38 5.74
N GLU A 698 -0.58 -28.61 4.49
CA GLU A 698 -0.06 -27.85 3.37
C GLU A 698 -1.15 -27.58 2.34
N VAL A 699 -1.18 -26.36 1.81
CA VAL A 699 -1.99 -25.96 0.66
C VAL A 699 -1.09 -25.28 -0.37
N THR A 700 -1.25 -25.68 -1.62
CA THR A 700 -0.56 -25.07 -2.76
C THR A 700 -1.56 -24.31 -3.61
N TRP A 701 -1.29 -23.04 -3.86
CA TRP A 701 -2.10 -22.16 -4.68
C TRP A 701 -1.29 -21.65 -5.88
N LYS A 702 -1.88 -21.69 -7.08
CA LYS A 702 -1.20 -21.27 -8.31
C LYS A 702 -1.19 -19.74 -8.44
N ASP A 703 -0.01 -19.15 -8.49
CA ASP A 703 0.17 -17.70 -8.53
C ASP A 703 0.20 -17.18 -9.98
N HIS A 704 -0.96 -16.79 -10.49
CA HIS A 704 -1.11 -16.31 -11.86
C HIS A 704 -0.31 -15.03 -12.15
N LEU A 705 -0.25 -14.09 -11.20
CA LEU A 705 0.50 -12.83 -11.37
C LEU A 705 2.00 -13.08 -11.44
N ALA A 706 2.52 -13.90 -10.51
CA ALA A 706 3.92 -14.29 -10.53
C ALA A 706 4.27 -15.22 -11.71
N SER A 707 3.30 -15.99 -12.23
CA SER A 707 3.49 -16.85 -13.41
C SER A 707 3.54 -16.07 -14.71
N SER A 708 2.77 -14.97 -14.85
CA SER A 708 2.74 -14.22 -16.11
C SER A 708 4.05 -13.46 -16.34
N ASN A 709 4.54 -12.76 -15.32
CA ASN A 709 5.80 -12.00 -15.38
C ASN A 709 6.53 -12.03 -14.03
N PRO A 710 7.33 -13.07 -13.74
CA PRO A 710 7.99 -13.24 -12.45
C PRO A 710 8.94 -12.09 -12.10
N ASP A 711 9.60 -11.50 -13.09
CA ASP A 711 10.54 -10.38 -12.92
C ASP A 711 9.85 -9.06 -12.53
N GLN A 712 8.53 -8.99 -12.70
CA GLN A 712 7.73 -7.79 -12.46
C GLN A 712 6.87 -7.89 -11.21
N TYR A 713 6.88 -9.05 -10.52
CA TYR A 713 6.11 -9.31 -9.32
C TYR A 713 7.04 -9.40 -8.10
N TYR A 714 6.69 -8.68 -7.01
CA TYR A 714 7.43 -8.77 -5.76
C TYR A 714 6.50 -8.65 -4.55
N SER A 715 6.67 -9.53 -3.57
CA SER A 715 5.93 -9.46 -2.30
C SER A 715 6.60 -8.46 -1.36
N ILE A 716 5.84 -7.52 -0.80
CA ILE A 716 6.39 -6.43 0.03
C ILE A 716 6.12 -6.69 1.51
N LYS A 717 4.86 -6.94 1.87
CA LYS A 717 4.43 -7.05 3.27
C LYS A 717 3.30 -8.05 3.40
N TRP A 718 3.32 -8.81 4.49
CA TRP A 718 2.22 -9.65 4.91
C TRP A 718 1.75 -9.21 6.29
N MET A 719 0.44 -9.21 6.51
CA MET A 719 -0.17 -8.87 7.80
C MET A 719 -1.43 -9.72 8.05
N PRO A 720 -1.72 -10.07 9.31
CA PRO A 720 -3.00 -10.63 9.68
C PRO A 720 -4.13 -9.63 9.39
N ALA A 721 -5.28 -10.16 9.00
CA ALA A 721 -6.50 -9.40 8.77
C ALA A 721 -7.72 -10.23 9.20
N ARG A 722 -8.83 -9.56 9.44
CA ARG A 722 -10.13 -10.20 9.70
C ARG A 722 -11.05 -9.94 8.52
N TYR A 723 -11.84 -10.94 8.16
CA TYR A 723 -12.84 -10.79 7.10
C TYR A 723 -14.10 -11.60 7.39
N LYS A 724 -15.22 -11.20 6.80
CA LYS A 724 -16.47 -11.95 6.79
C LYS A 724 -16.68 -12.62 5.45
N SER A 725 -16.98 -13.92 5.50
CA SER A 725 -17.49 -14.60 4.31
C SER A 725 -19.00 -14.45 4.19
N ASP A 726 -19.59 -14.94 3.11
CA ASP A 726 -21.04 -14.92 2.85
C ASP A 726 -21.89 -15.55 3.97
N SER A 727 -21.28 -16.34 4.88
CA SER A 727 -21.94 -16.92 6.05
C SER A 727 -22.13 -15.95 7.22
N GLU A 728 -21.71 -14.68 7.09
CA GLU A 728 -21.60 -13.65 8.15
C GLU A 728 -20.63 -13.98 9.29
N ALA A 729 -20.04 -15.18 9.28
CA ALA A 729 -19.00 -15.55 10.24
C ALA A 729 -17.70 -14.81 9.92
N GLU A 730 -17.01 -14.42 10.98
CA GLU A 730 -15.71 -13.77 10.92
C GLU A 730 -14.59 -14.80 10.91
N TYR A 731 -13.62 -14.60 10.02
CA TYR A 731 -12.49 -15.49 9.79
C TYR A 731 -11.18 -14.72 9.87
N SER A 732 -10.11 -15.43 10.20
CA SER A 732 -8.75 -14.92 10.09
C SER A 732 -8.27 -15.02 8.64
N GLY A 733 -7.56 -14.00 8.18
CA GLY A 733 -6.97 -13.96 6.86
C GLY A 733 -5.59 -13.32 6.88
N LEU A 734 -4.91 -13.40 5.74
CA LEU A 734 -3.59 -12.84 5.52
C LEU A 734 -3.67 -11.90 4.33
N LEU A 735 -3.41 -10.62 4.57
CA LEU A 735 -3.34 -9.62 3.53
C LEU A 735 -1.89 -9.53 3.04
N GLU A 736 -1.67 -9.83 1.76
CA GLU A 736 -0.40 -9.59 1.07
C GLU A 736 -0.47 -8.25 0.35
N ILE A 737 0.50 -7.40 0.64
CA ILE A 737 0.83 -6.20 -0.12
C ILE A 737 2.00 -6.53 -1.03
N PHE A 738 1.84 -6.27 -2.32
CA PHE A 738 2.82 -6.60 -3.34
C PHE A 738 3.05 -5.45 -4.33
N SER A 739 4.10 -5.59 -5.11
CA SER A 739 4.41 -4.78 -6.27
C SER A 739 4.12 -5.58 -7.52
N TRP A 740 3.48 -4.95 -8.50
CA TRP A 740 3.40 -5.46 -9.86
C TRP A 740 3.70 -4.36 -10.87
N TYR A 741 4.74 -4.53 -11.68
CA TYR A 741 5.28 -3.47 -12.57
C TYR A 741 5.58 -2.15 -11.85
N GLY A 742 6.00 -2.22 -10.58
CA GLY A 742 6.28 -1.05 -9.72
C GLY A 742 5.06 -0.34 -9.14
N VAL A 743 3.85 -0.89 -9.37
CA VAL A 743 2.58 -0.40 -8.83
C VAL A 743 2.19 -1.24 -7.62
N LEU A 744 1.63 -0.61 -6.58
CA LEU A 744 1.17 -1.31 -5.39
C LEU A 744 -0.08 -2.15 -5.70
N GLY A 745 -0.14 -3.37 -5.18
CA GLY A 745 -1.29 -4.26 -5.24
C GLY A 745 -1.54 -4.92 -3.88
N ALA A 746 -2.76 -5.42 -3.67
CA ALA A 746 -3.15 -6.12 -2.45
C ALA A 746 -3.98 -7.36 -2.79
N ARG A 747 -3.80 -8.44 -2.01
CA ARG A 747 -4.67 -9.62 -2.10
C ARG A 747 -4.84 -10.30 -0.75
N LEU A 748 -6.02 -10.84 -0.51
CA LEU A 748 -6.40 -11.50 0.73
C LEU A 748 -6.41 -13.02 0.54
N PHE A 749 -5.68 -13.71 1.40
CA PHE A 749 -5.80 -15.15 1.58
C PHE A 749 -6.60 -15.44 2.85
N GLY A 750 -7.79 -15.99 2.70
CA GLY A 750 -8.66 -16.34 3.82
C GLY A 750 -8.41 -17.76 4.27
N SER A 751 -8.46 -18.01 5.57
CA SER A 751 -8.51 -19.38 6.08
C SER A 751 -9.87 -19.99 5.71
N SER A 752 -9.88 -21.12 5.00
CA SER A 752 -11.12 -21.84 4.66
C SER A 752 -11.85 -22.31 5.93
N LYS A 753 -12.97 -23.02 5.80
CA LYS A 753 -13.68 -23.63 6.95
C LYS A 753 -12.76 -24.46 7.87
N ASP A 754 -11.71 -25.06 7.29
CA ASP A 754 -10.77 -25.88 8.05
C ASP A 754 -9.69 -25.03 8.77
N SER A 755 -9.73 -23.71 8.63
CA SER A 755 -8.92 -22.67 9.29
C SER A 755 -7.40 -22.71 9.04
N TRP A 756 -6.83 -23.82 8.56
CA TRP A 756 -5.41 -23.93 8.17
C TRP A 756 -5.17 -23.83 6.65
N ALA A 757 -6.23 -24.03 5.86
CA ALA A 757 -6.16 -24.03 4.41
C ALA A 757 -6.44 -22.63 3.86
N TYR A 758 -5.38 -21.94 3.42
CA TYR A 758 -5.48 -20.58 2.91
C TYR A 758 -5.84 -20.58 1.42
N GLU A 759 -6.89 -19.84 1.06
CA GLU A 759 -7.35 -19.66 -0.32
C GLU A 759 -7.46 -18.19 -0.69
N LEU A 760 -7.26 -17.87 -1.98
CA LEU A 760 -7.41 -16.51 -2.46
C LEU A 760 -8.89 -16.09 -2.37
N VAL A 761 -9.19 -15.12 -1.51
CA VAL A 761 -10.54 -14.55 -1.35
C VAL A 761 -10.78 -13.42 -2.35
N GLY A 762 -9.78 -12.55 -2.55
CA GLY A 762 -9.89 -11.39 -3.43
C GLY A 762 -8.52 -10.79 -3.75
N GLN A 763 -8.43 -10.07 -4.86
CA GLN A 763 -7.21 -9.35 -5.26
C GLN A 763 -7.49 -8.07 -6.02
N LEU A 764 -6.72 -7.03 -5.68
CA LEU A 764 -6.69 -5.72 -6.31
C LEU A 764 -5.25 -5.46 -6.78
N PRO A 765 -4.88 -5.82 -8.01
CA PRO A 765 -3.49 -5.77 -8.44
C PRO A 765 -2.92 -4.37 -8.65
N TYR A 766 -3.79 -3.34 -8.81
CA TYR A 766 -3.37 -1.95 -8.97
C TYR A 766 -4.11 -1.03 -8.00
N LEU A 767 -3.37 -0.44 -7.07
CA LEU A 767 -3.86 0.48 -6.06
C LEU A 767 -3.37 1.90 -6.34
N GLY A 768 -3.72 2.41 -7.52
CA GLY A 768 -3.22 3.70 -8.01
C GLY A 768 -1.76 3.62 -8.41
N GLN A 769 -1.28 4.60 -9.17
CA GLN A 769 0.15 4.86 -9.42
C GLN A 769 0.91 5.30 -8.16
N THR A 770 0.46 4.87 -6.98
CA THR A 770 1.19 5.02 -5.74
C THR A 770 2.44 4.15 -5.83
N SER A 771 3.59 4.81 -5.86
CA SER A 771 4.87 4.12 -5.90
C SER A 771 5.00 3.08 -4.81
N ILE A 772 5.71 1.99 -5.07
CA ILE A 772 6.20 1.10 -4.00
C ILE A 772 7.36 1.72 -3.22
N GLY A 773 7.75 2.96 -3.53
CA GLY A 773 8.89 3.68 -2.97
C GLY A 773 8.75 4.09 -1.50
N ALA A 774 8.32 3.17 -0.65
CA ALA A 774 8.43 3.28 0.79
C ALA A 774 9.81 2.75 1.19
N GLY A 775 10.60 3.50 1.95
CA GLY A 775 11.88 2.98 2.43
C GLY A 775 12.84 4.02 2.99
N LEU A 776 13.13 3.87 4.28
CA LEU A 776 14.43 4.11 4.92
C LEU A 776 14.45 3.26 6.21
N GLY A 777 15.01 2.05 6.07
CA GLY A 777 15.18 1.08 7.15
C GLY A 777 16.55 0.42 7.10
N CYS A 778 17.15 0.11 8.26
CA CYS A 778 18.51 -0.43 8.43
C CYS A 778 18.74 -1.84 7.80
N TYR A 779 17.71 -2.55 7.35
CA TYR A 779 17.83 -3.93 6.86
C TYR A 779 17.95 -4.06 5.34
N GLY A 780 17.85 -2.95 4.60
CA GLY A 780 17.71 -2.97 3.14
C GLY A 780 16.41 -3.62 2.66
N ASP A 781 15.41 -3.73 3.55
CA ASP A 781 14.08 -4.25 3.23
C ASP A 781 13.15 -3.11 2.77
N TRP A 782 12.56 -3.30 1.60
CA TRP A 782 11.60 -2.40 0.96
C TRP A 782 10.29 -2.30 1.74
N GLY A 783 9.98 -3.28 2.59
CA GLY A 783 8.79 -3.32 3.42
C GLY A 783 8.78 -2.35 4.62
N HIS A 784 9.90 -1.71 4.97
CA HIS A 784 9.98 -0.93 6.22
C HIS A 784 9.11 0.33 6.26
N GLY A 785 8.82 0.93 5.12
CA GLY A 785 7.90 2.06 5.06
C GLY A 785 6.42 1.64 5.15
N PHE A 786 6.12 0.34 5.26
CA PHE A 786 4.76 -0.18 5.39
C PHE A 786 4.52 -0.64 6.83
N VAL A 787 3.81 0.19 7.58
CA VAL A 787 3.50 0.01 9.00
C VAL A 787 2.02 -0.36 9.14
N THR A 788 1.72 -1.37 9.95
CA THR A 788 0.34 -1.74 10.28
C THR A 788 -0.38 -0.57 10.95
N TRP A 789 -1.62 -0.32 10.56
CA TRP A 789 -2.39 0.78 11.16
C TRP A 789 -3.01 0.34 12.49
N ALA A 790 -3.68 -0.81 12.53
CA ALA A 790 -4.29 -1.35 13.75
C ALA A 790 -3.37 -2.35 14.47
N GLU A 791 -3.51 -2.46 15.80
CA GLU A 791 -2.78 -3.44 16.62
C GLU A 791 -3.14 -4.89 16.25
N GLU A 792 -4.40 -5.16 15.94
CA GLU A 792 -4.85 -6.48 15.49
C GLU A 792 -4.25 -6.93 14.15
N ASN A 793 -3.67 -5.99 13.39
CA ASN A 793 -2.94 -6.31 12.15
C ASN A 793 -1.44 -6.55 12.40
N GLU A 794 -0.98 -6.49 13.64
CA GLU A 794 0.38 -6.88 14.01
C GLU A 794 0.46 -8.40 14.20
N TRP A 795 1.57 -8.98 13.73
CA TRP A 795 1.88 -10.36 14.03
C TRP A 795 2.24 -10.48 15.52
N VAL A 796 1.84 -11.60 16.14
CA VAL A 796 2.41 -11.97 17.45
C VAL A 796 3.93 -12.07 17.32
N ASP A 797 4.39 -12.83 16.31
CA ASP A 797 5.76 -12.75 15.81
C ASP A 797 5.86 -13.26 14.37
N ILE A 798 6.84 -12.73 13.65
CA ILE A 798 7.13 -13.04 12.25
C ILE A 798 8.64 -12.91 11.96
N ASN A 799 9.13 -13.79 11.10
CA ASN A 799 10.42 -13.66 10.44
C ASN A 799 10.23 -13.65 8.92
N MET A 800 10.73 -12.59 8.28
CA MET A 800 10.79 -12.50 6.82
C MET A 800 12.12 -13.06 6.34
N PHE A 801 12.08 -13.94 5.33
CA PHE A 801 13.29 -14.50 4.76
C PHE A 801 14.02 -13.46 3.91
N ARG A 802 15.32 -13.27 4.18
CA ARG A 802 16.16 -12.32 3.43
C ARG A 802 17.10 -13.08 2.51
N ARG A 803 16.88 -12.94 1.21
CA ARG A 803 17.75 -13.55 0.18
C ARG A 803 19.17 -12.99 0.28
N SER A 804 20.17 -13.82 -0.01
CA SER A 804 21.58 -13.42 -0.04
C SER A 804 22.15 -13.35 -1.46
N ASP A 805 21.50 -13.98 -2.44
CA ASP A 805 21.95 -14.09 -3.82
C ASP A 805 20.80 -13.80 -4.80
N LYS A 806 21.11 -13.06 -5.87
CA LYS A 806 20.18 -12.80 -6.98
C LYS A 806 19.92 -14.05 -7.82
N GLN A 807 20.93 -14.90 -8.01
CA GLN A 807 20.86 -16.07 -8.88
C GLN A 807 20.25 -17.27 -8.18
N ASN A 808 20.55 -17.47 -6.89
CA ASN A 808 19.94 -18.48 -6.05
C ASN A 808 18.94 -17.86 -5.07
N THR A 809 17.69 -17.68 -5.53
CA THR A 809 16.61 -17.05 -4.76
C THR A 809 16.18 -17.83 -3.50
N ALA A 810 16.59 -19.09 -3.38
CA ALA A 810 16.38 -19.93 -2.20
C ALA A 810 17.52 -19.82 -1.17
N ALA A 811 18.66 -19.21 -1.52
CA ALA A 811 19.75 -18.93 -0.59
C ALA A 811 19.52 -17.61 0.15
N GLY A 812 19.69 -17.64 1.47
CA GLY A 812 19.41 -16.50 2.32
C GLY A 812 19.35 -16.87 3.79
N LEU A 813 18.83 -15.94 4.59
CA LEU A 813 18.94 -15.95 6.04
C LEU A 813 17.63 -15.46 6.66
N TRP A 814 17.22 -16.06 7.78
CA TRP A 814 16.04 -15.63 8.54
C TRP A 814 16.32 -14.47 9.49
N GLY A 815 17.55 -14.34 9.98
CA GLY A 815 17.98 -13.30 10.92
C GLY A 815 19.21 -12.52 10.40
N MET A 816 19.73 -11.61 11.23
CA MET A 816 20.94 -10.82 10.95
C MET A 816 22.22 -11.62 10.74
N THR A 817 23.12 -11.04 9.95
CA THR A 817 24.53 -11.43 9.90
C THR A 817 25.45 -10.21 9.95
N TRP A 818 26.74 -10.44 10.21
CA TRP A 818 27.74 -9.36 10.22
C TRP A 818 27.93 -8.70 8.85
N ASP A 819 27.46 -9.32 7.76
CA ASP A 819 27.48 -8.71 6.43
C ASP A 819 26.44 -7.59 6.29
N ASP A 820 25.40 -7.58 7.12
CA ASP A 820 24.38 -6.53 7.13
C ASP A 820 24.98 -5.16 7.46
N VAL A 821 26.11 -5.12 8.19
CA VAL A 821 26.90 -3.92 8.49
C VAL A 821 27.25 -3.13 7.22
N LYS A 822 27.52 -3.83 6.11
CA LYS A 822 27.92 -3.22 4.83
C LYS A 822 26.74 -2.91 3.91
N ARG A 823 25.51 -3.23 4.30
CA ARG A 823 24.34 -3.01 3.44
C ARG A 823 24.13 -1.51 3.23
N PRO A 824 23.99 -1.06 1.96
CA PRO A 824 23.60 0.31 1.70
C PRO A 824 22.15 0.49 2.15
N SER A 825 21.85 1.66 2.72
CA SER A 825 20.46 2.09 2.82
C SER A 825 19.98 2.47 1.42
N ILE A 826 18.85 1.92 1.02
CA ILE A 826 18.28 2.12 -0.32
C ILE A 826 16.97 2.87 -0.14
N ARG A 827 16.82 3.99 -0.85
CA ARG A 827 15.56 4.73 -0.87
C ARG A 827 14.58 4.08 -1.84
N GLY A 828 13.29 4.24 -1.56
CA GLY A 828 12.22 3.61 -2.34
C GLY A 828 12.22 3.93 -3.86
N TRP A 829 12.84 5.02 -4.29
CA TRP A 829 12.96 5.35 -5.72
C TRP A 829 14.29 4.91 -6.35
N GLU A 830 15.24 4.40 -5.56
CA GLU A 830 16.54 3.91 -6.03
C GLU A 830 16.40 2.48 -6.56
N VAL A 831 15.48 2.31 -7.51
CA VAL A 831 15.10 1.01 -8.10
C VAL A 831 16.30 0.22 -8.60
N GLU A 832 17.29 0.89 -9.18
CA GLU A 832 18.51 0.25 -9.69
C GLU A 832 19.41 -0.29 -8.58
N LYS A 833 19.32 0.28 -7.37
CA LYS A 833 20.07 -0.19 -6.20
C LYS A 833 19.36 -1.34 -5.49
N ARG A 834 18.17 -1.77 -5.96
CA ARG A 834 17.47 -2.94 -5.44
C ARG A 834 18.41 -4.14 -5.46
N PRO A 835 18.57 -4.84 -4.34
CA PRO A 835 19.42 -6.03 -4.30
C PRO A 835 18.84 -7.17 -5.14
N PHE A 836 17.64 -7.06 -5.71
CA PHE A 836 16.95 -8.13 -6.46
C PHE A 836 16.13 -7.66 -7.69
N ARG A 837 16.51 -6.55 -8.33
CA ARG A 837 16.07 -6.30 -9.72
C ARG A 837 16.85 -7.17 -10.70
#